data_AF-A0A8C1SJ99-F1
#
_entry.id   AF-A0A8C1SJ99-F1
#
_cell.length_a   1.000
_cell.length_b   1.000
_cell.length_c   1.000
_cell.angle_alpha   90.00
_cell.angle_beta   90.00
_cell.angle_gamma   90.00
#
_symmetry.space_group_name_H-M   'P 1'
#
loop_
_entity.id
_entity.type
_entity.pdbx_description
1 polymer ?
#
loop_
_entity_poly.entity_id
_entity_poly.type
_entity_poly.pdbx_seq_one_letter_code
_entity_poly.pdbx_strand_id
1 'polypeptide(L)'
;MWVNPEEVLLASALWMTERANPYFILQKRKGHGDGGGGLAGLLVGTLDVVLDSSARVAPYRILYQTPDSLVYWTIAHGSSRKEITENWEWLEQNLLQTLSIFENENDITTFVKGKIQGIIAEYNKSHDIREDDDTDKFKEAIAKFRKLFIMPEEEKLVNYYSCSYWKGKVPRQGWLYLSINHLCFYSYLLGKEAKLVIRWADITQLEKNATLLLPDMVCVSTRCSEHVFSVFLNINETFKLMEQLANIAMRQLLDNKGFEQDRSLPKLKKKSPKKVSALKRDLDARAKSERYRALFRLPKDEKLDGHTDCTLWTPFNKMHILGQMFVSTNYICFTSKEETVCSLIIPLREVTIVEKADSCNVLPSPLSISTKNKMTFLFANLKDRDFLVQRISDFLQQTTSKIYFEREITGSLSSSDDEVYSQQGSALSCSPQRSALSSEGERDRQFNLNESRVPTATQALMTMYRRRSPEEFNPKLAKEFLKEQAWKNHFTEYGQGVCMYRTEKTKELVLQGIPENMRGELWLLFSGAINEMATHPGYYEDLVEKSMGKYNLATEEIERDLHRSLPEHPAFQNEMGIAALRRVLTAYAFRNPNIGYCQAMNIVTSVLLLYAKEEEAFWLLVALCERMLPDYYNTRVVGALVDQGVFEELAHVYVPQLYDCMQALSVISTISLSWFLTLFLSVMPFESAVVVVDCFFYEGIKVIFQLALSVLDANIHQLLSCKDDGEAMTILGRYLDSVTNKDSTLPPIPHLHSLLTDNRDPHPEVDIFKLVRISYEKFGSIRADVIEQMRFKQRLRVIQAIEDTTKRNVVRTIVTETPFSIDELEELYTLFKAEHLTSCYWGSTSNPMSRHDPSLPYLEQYRIDLEQFKVLFALLFPWACGTHTDDLALRVFRLLDHNADALINFREFISGLSVLCHGDLTEKLKFLYKIHILPELHHEQEEPDSACEATQYFFEDITPETSSGTAAFKKMHTPDYRMYLRLWNQETKAKLENMKDLPKLNQSQFIELCKTLYNMFSEDPNEQELYHATATVTSLLLEMGEVGKLFCSPAHKTDEDEDDEDDRIPACRSKQERTRCKPCDVETNSCVTGPLEDIKLEDSSPKDTAMSSAMLISDDETKDDTSMSSYSVLSTGSHELDDKLQCEDIAEDTVLIRNGGPYAGAGHHGKAGLPHSASIDKDWAITFLQFLASVLTEQALVQYFEKPVEISGRITNAKNVRKVGHQHMSLSDYEISLSD
;
A
#
# COMPACT_ATOMS: atom_id res chain seq x y z
N MET A 1 -14.35 43.32 -2.75
CA MET A 1 -14.17 42.71 -1.41
C MET A 1 -13.41 43.64 -0.47
N TRP A 2 -13.71 43.57 0.83
CA TRP A 2 -13.02 44.32 1.89
C TRP A 2 -11.73 43.64 2.32
N VAL A 3 -10.73 44.40 2.74
CA VAL A 3 -9.46 43.89 3.31
C VAL A 3 -9.11 44.61 4.61
N ASN A 4 -8.31 43.92 5.45
CA ASN A 4 -7.72 44.56 6.62
C ASN A 4 -6.91 45.80 6.18
N PRO A 5 -7.03 46.94 6.88
CA PRO A 5 -6.31 48.16 6.51
C PRO A 5 -4.78 47.98 6.50
N GLU A 6 -4.21 47.86 5.30
CA GLU A 6 -2.77 47.64 5.06
C GLU A 6 -2.10 48.90 4.48
N GLU A 7 -0.93 49.26 5.00
CA GLU A 7 -0.23 50.51 4.67
C GLU A 7 0.43 50.48 3.29
N VAL A 8 0.31 51.57 2.52
CA VAL A 8 0.77 51.65 1.13
C VAL A 8 1.80 52.77 0.96
N LEU A 9 3.07 52.38 0.82
CA LEU A 9 4.21 53.29 0.63
C LEU A 9 4.19 54.04 -0.72
N LEU A 10 3.48 53.54 -1.74
CA LEU A 10 3.41 54.12 -3.08
C LEU A 10 1.97 54.07 -3.65
N ALA A 11 1.21 55.16 -3.46
CA ALA A 11 -0.18 55.23 -3.90
C ALA A 11 -0.37 55.32 -5.43
N SER A 12 0.57 55.90 -6.18
CA SER A 12 0.33 56.38 -7.56
C SER A 12 1.19 55.76 -8.66
N ALA A 13 2.28 55.05 -8.33
CA ALA A 13 3.26 54.58 -9.32
C ALA A 13 2.66 53.67 -10.40
N LEU A 14 2.03 52.56 -10.00
CA LEU A 14 1.42 51.55 -10.90
C LEU A 14 -0.10 51.73 -11.09
N TRP A 15 -0.68 52.80 -10.54
CA TRP A 15 -2.12 52.99 -10.38
C TRP A 15 -2.62 54.29 -11.00
N MET A 16 -3.90 54.31 -11.36
CA MET A 16 -4.63 55.45 -11.91
C MET A 16 -5.90 55.64 -11.07
N THR A 17 -6.12 56.84 -10.53
CA THR A 17 -7.33 57.16 -9.76
C THR A 17 -8.54 57.28 -10.69
N GLU A 18 -9.62 56.55 -10.41
CA GLU A 18 -10.91 56.70 -11.12
C GLU A 18 -11.88 57.63 -10.39
N ARG A 19 -11.92 57.57 -9.04
CA ARG A 19 -12.74 58.44 -8.18
C ARG A 19 -11.95 58.78 -6.92
N ALA A 20 -12.18 59.97 -6.36
CA ALA A 20 -11.64 60.36 -5.07
C ALA A 20 -12.64 61.28 -4.33
N ASN A 21 -12.63 61.20 -3.01
CA ASN A 21 -13.29 62.12 -2.09
C ASN A 21 -12.30 62.43 -0.93
N PRO A 22 -12.64 63.28 0.06
CA PRO A 22 -11.67 63.72 1.08
C PRO A 22 -11.03 62.62 1.95
N TYR A 23 -11.58 61.40 1.95
CA TYR A 23 -11.08 60.29 2.77
C TYR A 23 -10.79 59.00 1.99
N PHE A 24 -11.30 58.86 0.76
CA PHE A 24 -11.22 57.61 0.00
C PHE A 24 -10.81 57.85 -1.46
N ILE A 25 -10.00 56.95 -2.01
CA ILE A 25 -9.49 57.00 -3.39
C ILE A 25 -9.68 55.64 -4.07
N LEU A 26 -10.55 55.58 -5.06
CA LEU A 26 -10.72 54.43 -5.95
C LEU A 26 -9.67 54.47 -7.06
N GLN A 27 -8.91 53.40 -7.22
CA GLN A 27 -7.86 53.28 -8.23
C GLN A 27 -8.03 52.03 -9.09
N LYS A 28 -7.85 52.20 -10.41
CA LYS A 28 -7.68 51.14 -11.42
C LYS A 28 -6.20 50.95 -11.71
N ARG A 29 -5.76 49.71 -11.96
CA ARG A 29 -4.37 49.41 -12.29
C ARG A 29 -4.01 49.86 -13.71
N LYS A 30 -2.85 50.51 -13.89
CA LYS A 30 -2.36 50.93 -15.22
C LYS A 30 -2.16 49.70 -16.11
N GLY A 31 -2.74 49.72 -17.30
CA GLY A 31 -2.64 48.63 -18.29
C GLY A 31 -3.73 47.55 -18.21
N HIS A 32 -4.70 47.64 -17.29
CA HIS A 32 -5.82 46.70 -17.23
C HIS A 32 -7.05 47.23 -18.00
N GLY A 33 -7.64 46.42 -18.88
CA GLY A 33 -9.02 46.59 -19.33
C GLY A 33 -9.30 47.65 -20.41
N ASP A 34 -8.29 48.10 -21.15
CA ASP A 34 -8.47 48.91 -22.38
C ASP A 34 -7.56 48.36 -23.49
N GLY A 35 -8.11 48.20 -24.70
CA GLY A 35 -7.52 47.39 -25.79
C GLY A 35 -6.34 48.02 -26.55
N GLY A 36 -5.32 48.51 -25.85
CA GLY A 36 -4.12 49.12 -26.43
C GLY A 36 -2.84 48.33 -26.17
N GLY A 37 -2.33 47.61 -27.19
CA GLY A 37 -1.11 46.81 -27.11
C GLY A 37 0.18 47.63 -27.04
N GLY A 38 0.45 48.27 -25.90
CA GLY A 38 1.66 49.08 -25.66
C GLY A 38 2.71 48.39 -24.77
N LEU A 39 4.00 48.59 -25.08
CA LEU A 39 5.16 48.02 -24.37
C LEU A 39 5.14 48.21 -22.83
N ALA A 40 4.49 49.25 -22.33
CA ALA A 40 4.32 49.49 -20.90
C ALA A 40 3.54 48.37 -20.17
N GLY A 41 2.56 47.73 -20.83
CA GLY A 41 1.81 46.63 -20.23
C GLY A 41 2.67 45.39 -19.97
N LEU A 42 3.56 45.06 -20.92
CA LEU A 42 4.46 43.90 -20.85
C LEU A 42 5.49 44.05 -19.71
N LEU A 43 6.02 45.26 -19.53
CA LEU A 43 6.96 45.58 -18.45
C LEU A 43 6.30 45.51 -17.07
N VAL A 44 5.05 46.00 -16.91
CA VAL A 44 4.32 45.91 -15.64
C VAL A 44 4.00 44.46 -15.28
N GLY A 45 3.56 43.64 -16.25
CA GLY A 45 3.30 42.21 -16.03
C GLY A 45 4.56 41.40 -15.70
N THR A 46 5.72 41.80 -16.22
CA THR A 46 7.01 41.17 -15.88
C THR A 46 7.47 41.54 -14.47
N LEU A 47 7.17 42.76 -14.01
CA LEU A 47 7.56 43.24 -12.68
C LEU A 47 6.72 42.61 -11.56
N ASP A 48 5.43 42.31 -11.81
CA ASP A 48 4.54 41.62 -10.86
C ASP A 48 5.09 40.27 -10.39
N VAL A 49 5.75 39.51 -11.27
CA VAL A 49 6.29 38.17 -10.96
C VAL A 49 7.52 38.25 -10.04
N VAL A 50 8.17 39.41 -9.93
CA VAL A 50 9.48 39.58 -9.29
C VAL A 50 9.40 40.29 -7.93
N LEU A 51 8.40 41.15 -7.69
CA LEU A 51 8.38 42.03 -6.50
C LEU A 51 7.37 41.70 -5.41
N ASP A 52 6.33 40.87 -5.64
CA ASP A 52 5.54 40.31 -4.54
C ASP A 52 5.11 38.86 -4.83
N SER A 53 5.23 38.01 -3.82
CA SER A 53 4.94 36.56 -3.92
C SER A 53 3.55 36.19 -3.41
N SER A 54 2.67 37.17 -3.19
CA SER A 54 1.32 36.93 -2.66
C SER A 54 0.22 37.68 -3.41
N ALA A 55 -0.85 36.95 -3.73
CA ALA A 55 -2.05 37.36 -4.47
C ALA A 55 -1.85 37.84 -5.92
N ARG A 56 -2.82 37.49 -6.79
CA ARG A 56 -3.10 38.28 -7.99
C ARG A 56 -3.66 39.63 -7.51
N VAL A 57 -2.86 40.68 -7.53
CA VAL A 57 -3.29 42.02 -7.12
C VAL A 57 -4.49 42.43 -7.99
N ALA A 58 -5.66 42.53 -7.36
CA ALA A 58 -6.91 42.74 -8.07
C ALA A 58 -6.89 44.08 -8.84
N PRO A 59 -7.47 44.16 -10.04
CA PRO A 59 -7.29 45.31 -10.94
C PRO A 59 -7.83 46.65 -10.42
N TYR A 60 -8.65 46.63 -9.37
CA TYR A 60 -9.15 47.81 -8.68
C TYR A 60 -8.89 47.75 -7.18
N ARG A 61 -8.64 48.89 -6.55
CA ARG A 61 -8.51 49.04 -5.08
C ARG A 61 -9.12 50.34 -4.59
N ILE A 62 -9.55 50.36 -3.33
CA ILE A 62 -9.88 51.59 -2.60
C ILE A 62 -8.85 51.80 -1.50
N LEU A 63 -8.22 52.98 -1.53
CA LEU A 63 -7.37 53.49 -0.46
C LEU A 63 -8.18 54.41 0.47
N TYR A 64 -7.84 54.40 1.74
CA TYR A 64 -8.22 55.38 2.74
C TYR A 64 -7.02 56.30 3.04
N GLN A 65 -7.31 57.59 3.27
CA GLN A 65 -6.36 58.65 3.62
C GLN A 65 -7.09 59.68 4.51
N THR A 66 -6.34 60.56 5.17
CA THR A 66 -6.87 61.83 5.72
C THR A 66 -6.21 63.01 5.03
N PRO A 67 -6.85 64.20 4.95
CA PRO A 67 -6.36 65.32 4.15
C PRO A 67 -4.91 65.73 4.38
N ASP A 68 -4.43 65.73 5.62
CA ASP A 68 -3.06 66.15 5.96
C ASP A 68 -2.06 64.97 6.05
N SER A 69 -2.52 63.72 5.90
CA SER A 69 -1.69 62.52 6.02
C SER A 69 -1.07 62.08 4.68
N LEU A 70 0.23 61.81 4.70
CA LEU A 70 0.95 61.18 3.58
C LEU A 70 0.80 59.64 3.55
N VAL A 71 0.09 59.05 4.51
CA VAL A 71 -0.03 57.59 4.68
C VAL A 71 -1.36 57.07 4.15
N TYR A 72 -1.29 56.15 3.19
CA TYR A 72 -2.44 55.53 2.54
C TYR A 72 -2.68 54.11 3.07
N TRP A 73 -3.95 53.71 3.21
CA TRP A 73 -4.33 52.37 3.70
C TRP A 73 -5.24 51.67 2.69
N THR A 74 -4.90 50.49 2.19
CA THR A 74 -5.81 49.71 1.34
C THR A 74 -6.93 49.13 2.20
N ILE A 75 -8.20 49.41 1.87
CA ILE A 75 -9.37 48.94 2.62
C ILE A 75 -10.33 48.06 1.81
N ALA A 76 -10.24 48.12 0.48
CA ALA A 76 -10.97 47.23 -0.43
C ALA A 76 -10.19 46.97 -1.71
N HIS A 77 -10.49 45.84 -2.36
CA HIS A 77 -9.95 45.43 -3.65
C HIS A 77 -11.06 44.75 -4.48
N GLY A 78 -11.00 44.83 -5.80
CA GLY A 78 -12.07 44.32 -6.67
C GLY A 78 -11.53 43.65 -7.92
N SER A 79 -12.07 42.48 -8.22
CA SER A 79 -11.82 41.70 -9.43
C SER A 79 -12.42 42.36 -10.67
N SER A 80 -13.51 43.10 -10.50
CA SER A 80 -14.22 43.83 -11.55
C SER A 80 -14.54 45.27 -11.13
N ARG A 81 -14.83 46.12 -12.13
CA ARG A 81 -15.23 47.51 -11.90
C ARG A 81 -16.57 47.61 -11.17
N LYS A 82 -17.48 46.65 -11.36
CA LYS A 82 -18.79 46.60 -10.68
C LYS A 82 -18.59 46.35 -9.19
N GLU A 83 -17.90 45.27 -8.83
CA GLU A 83 -17.63 44.86 -7.44
C GLU A 83 -17.00 46.00 -6.60
N ILE A 84 -15.99 46.69 -7.15
CA ILE A 84 -15.33 47.78 -6.42
C ILE A 84 -16.19 49.05 -6.32
N THR A 85 -17.12 49.25 -7.27
CA THR A 85 -18.04 50.39 -7.24
C THR A 85 -19.11 50.20 -6.17
N GLU A 86 -19.58 48.97 -5.97
CA GLU A 86 -20.46 48.61 -4.84
C GLU A 86 -19.76 48.84 -3.48
N ASN A 87 -18.46 48.47 -3.38
CA ASN A 87 -17.66 48.82 -2.20
C ASN A 87 -17.48 50.34 -2.01
N TRP A 88 -17.32 51.11 -3.10
CA TRP A 88 -17.19 52.57 -3.06
C TRP A 88 -18.48 53.25 -2.60
N GLU A 89 -19.61 52.90 -3.20
CA GLU A 89 -20.92 53.48 -2.91
C GLU A 89 -21.35 53.19 -1.46
N TRP A 90 -20.96 52.03 -0.92
CA TRP A 90 -21.14 51.74 0.50
C TRP A 90 -20.39 52.73 1.40
N LEU A 91 -19.11 53.04 1.12
CA LEU A 91 -18.33 54.01 1.90
C LEU A 91 -18.93 55.43 1.83
N GLU A 92 -19.34 55.82 0.63
CA GLU A 92 -19.91 57.13 0.33
C GLU A 92 -21.26 57.34 1.06
N GLN A 93 -22.12 56.32 1.10
CA GLN A 93 -23.40 56.36 1.79
C GLN A 93 -23.30 56.20 3.32
N ASN A 94 -22.42 55.31 3.82
CA ASN A 94 -22.44 54.91 5.23
C ASN A 94 -21.39 55.61 6.11
N LEU A 95 -20.24 55.99 5.54
CA LEU A 95 -19.15 56.59 6.32
C LEU A 95 -18.98 58.09 6.05
N LEU A 96 -19.07 58.55 4.80
CA LEU A 96 -18.59 59.89 4.41
C LEU A 96 -19.18 61.04 5.25
N GLN A 97 -20.50 61.02 5.52
CA GLN A 97 -21.17 62.01 6.38
C GLN A 97 -20.80 61.89 7.87
N THR A 98 -20.37 60.72 8.32
CA THR A 98 -19.91 60.51 9.71
C THR A 98 -18.45 60.97 9.88
N LEU A 99 -17.60 60.76 8.88
CA LEU A 99 -16.18 61.15 8.94
C LEU A 99 -15.98 62.67 9.06
N SER A 100 -16.85 63.47 8.43
CA SER A 100 -16.82 64.94 8.52
C SER A 100 -17.29 65.53 9.86
N ILE A 101 -17.70 64.69 10.83
CA ILE A 101 -18.08 65.12 12.19
C ILE A 101 -16.86 65.12 13.14
N PHE A 102 -15.80 64.37 12.81
CA PHE A 102 -14.60 64.26 13.66
C PHE A 102 -13.62 65.41 13.42
N GLU A 103 -13.12 66.01 14.50
CA GLU A 103 -12.11 67.08 14.47
C GLU A 103 -10.65 66.56 14.50
N ASN A 104 -10.43 65.24 14.64
CA ASN A 104 -9.11 64.62 14.85
C ASN A 104 -8.86 63.45 13.88
N GLU A 105 -7.84 63.58 13.01
CA GLU A 105 -7.49 62.55 12.01
C GLU A 105 -7.16 61.18 12.61
N ASN A 106 -6.64 61.12 13.85
CA ASN A 106 -6.36 59.84 14.51
C ASN A 106 -7.64 59.10 14.93
N ASP A 107 -8.69 59.84 15.29
CA ASP A 107 -9.99 59.27 15.64
C ASP A 107 -10.73 58.83 14.38
N ILE A 108 -10.66 59.61 13.28
CA ILE A 108 -11.13 59.20 11.95
C ILE A 108 -10.44 57.89 11.53
N THR A 109 -9.11 57.82 11.65
CA THR A 109 -8.31 56.64 11.27
C THR A 109 -8.68 55.42 12.13
N THR A 110 -8.83 55.60 13.44
CA THR A 110 -9.24 54.52 14.35
C THR A 110 -10.65 54.04 14.05
N PHE A 111 -11.59 54.97 13.81
CA PHE A 111 -12.98 54.68 13.46
C PHE A 111 -13.09 53.93 12.12
N VAL A 112 -12.44 54.41 11.06
CA VAL A 112 -12.45 53.72 9.74
C VAL A 112 -11.82 52.34 9.86
N LYS A 113 -10.66 52.20 10.51
CA LYS A 113 -10.01 50.89 10.66
C LYS A 113 -10.89 49.90 11.43
N GLY A 114 -11.46 50.33 12.57
CA GLY A 114 -12.37 49.50 13.36
C GLY A 114 -13.68 49.15 12.63
N LYS A 115 -14.23 50.08 11.82
CA LYS A 115 -15.47 49.84 11.09
C LYS A 115 -15.27 48.91 9.89
N ILE A 116 -14.16 49.04 9.14
CA ILE A 116 -13.78 48.08 8.07
C ILE A 116 -13.55 46.68 8.66
N GLN A 117 -12.84 46.57 9.79
CA GLN A 117 -12.67 45.29 10.50
C GLN A 117 -14.00 44.68 10.97
N GLY A 118 -14.95 45.52 11.43
CA GLY A 118 -16.30 45.09 11.77
C GLY A 118 -17.07 44.52 10.57
N ILE A 119 -17.01 45.17 9.40
CA ILE A 119 -17.66 44.71 8.18
C ILE A 119 -17.05 43.38 7.70
N ILE A 120 -15.72 43.21 7.79
CA ILE A 120 -15.04 41.94 7.49
C ILE A 120 -15.52 40.84 8.44
N ALA A 121 -15.64 41.12 9.74
CA ALA A 121 -16.12 40.16 10.73
C ALA A 121 -17.60 39.78 10.50
N GLU A 122 -18.41 40.67 9.93
CA GLU A 122 -19.82 40.42 9.60
C GLU A 122 -19.99 39.67 8.27
N TYR A 123 -19.22 40.02 7.24
CA TYR A 123 -19.18 39.33 5.94
C TYR A 123 -18.67 37.88 6.06
N ASN A 124 -17.72 37.63 6.97
CA ASN A 124 -17.25 36.29 7.34
C ASN A 124 -18.23 35.50 8.23
N LYS A 125 -19.35 36.12 8.64
CA LYS A 125 -20.37 35.51 9.51
C LYS A 125 -21.65 35.13 8.74
N SER A 126 -21.85 35.69 7.55
CA SER A 126 -22.93 35.29 6.62
C SER A 126 -22.52 34.15 5.69
N HIS A 127 -21.22 33.91 5.49
CA HIS A 127 -20.69 32.72 4.80
C HIS A 127 -20.53 31.54 5.76
N ASP A 128 -21.65 30.97 6.20
CA ASP A 128 -21.66 29.79 7.09
C ASP A 128 -21.37 28.49 6.30
N ILE A 129 -20.13 28.41 5.78
CA ILE A 129 -19.64 27.30 4.96
C ILE A 129 -18.72 26.43 5.82
N ARG A 130 -19.22 25.24 6.19
CA ARG A 130 -18.54 24.01 6.66
C ARG A 130 -17.32 24.19 7.59
N GLU A 131 -17.34 23.54 8.76
CA GLU A 131 -16.16 23.40 9.64
C GLU A 131 -14.96 22.74 8.92
N ASP A 132 -14.14 23.56 8.27
CA ASP A 132 -12.97 23.18 7.51
C ASP A 132 -11.71 23.59 8.29
N ASP A 133 -10.91 22.58 8.64
CA ASP A 133 -9.88 22.65 9.68
C ASP A 133 -8.55 23.26 9.14
N ASP A 134 -8.54 23.68 7.86
CA ASP A 134 -7.40 24.21 7.11
C ASP A 134 -7.55 25.71 6.76
N THR A 135 -6.44 26.47 6.83
CA THR A 135 -6.43 27.92 6.55
C THR A 135 -6.62 28.24 5.06
N ASP A 136 -7.19 29.40 4.73
CA ASP A 136 -7.45 29.80 3.33
C ASP A 136 -6.21 29.85 2.45
N LYS A 137 -5.04 30.21 3.01
CA LYS A 137 -3.75 30.16 2.30
C LYS A 137 -3.30 28.72 1.95
N PHE A 138 -3.74 27.74 2.73
CA PHE A 138 -3.58 26.32 2.41
C PHE A 138 -4.59 25.87 1.34
N LYS A 139 -5.84 26.34 1.38
CA LYS A 139 -6.84 26.08 0.33
C LYS A 139 -6.40 26.65 -1.02
N GLU A 140 -5.83 27.85 -1.04
CA GLU A 140 -5.20 28.44 -2.23
C GLU A 140 -4.02 27.57 -2.73
N ALA A 141 -3.23 26.98 -1.83
CA ALA A 141 -2.15 26.06 -2.19
C ALA A 141 -2.66 24.71 -2.73
N ILE A 142 -3.78 24.17 -2.22
CA ILE A 142 -4.46 23.00 -2.80
C ILE A 142 -4.94 23.31 -4.23
N ALA A 143 -5.61 24.45 -4.42
CA ALA A 143 -6.11 24.86 -5.74
C ALA A 143 -4.96 25.06 -6.75
N LYS A 144 -3.83 25.64 -6.31
CA LYS A 144 -2.59 25.75 -7.11
C LYS A 144 -2.01 24.37 -7.41
N PHE A 145 -1.90 23.48 -6.41
CA PHE A 145 -1.38 22.11 -6.59
C PHE A 145 -2.20 21.34 -7.63
N ARG A 146 -3.53 21.24 -7.45
CA ARG A 146 -4.43 20.57 -8.39
C ARG A 146 -4.29 21.14 -9.81
N LYS A 147 -4.30 22.47 -9.96
CA LYS A 147 -4.20 23.12 -11.29
C LYS A 147 -2.82 23.01 -11.95
N LEU A 148 -1.72 23.11 -11.20
CA LEU A 148 -0.36 23.07 -11.77
C LEU A 148 0.05 21.66 -12.18
N PHE A 149 -0.37 20.65 -11.42
CA PHE A 149 0.05 19.27 -11.63
C PHE A 149 -1.00 18.38 -12.31
N ILE A 150 -2.23 18.89 -12.54
CA ILE A 150 -3.39 18.14 -13.05
C ILE A 150 -3.68 16.95 -12.12
N MET A 151 -3.74 17.24 -10.82
CA MET A 151 -3.95 16.23 -9.78
C MET A 151 -5.45 16.10 -9.45
N PRO A 152 -5.97 14.86 -9.28
CA PRO A 152 -7.39 14.59 -9.04
C PRO A 152 -7.85 15.08 -7.66
N GLU A 153 -9.16 15.05 -7.41
CA GLU A 153 -9.75 15.51 -6.15
C GLU A 153 -9.23 14.69 -4.94
N GLU A 154 -9.00 13.40 -5.18
CA GLU A 154 -8.58 12.36 -4.25
C GLU A 154 -7.13 12.54 -3.76
N GLU A 155 -6.27 13.19 -4.56
CA GLU A 155 -4.87 13.42 -4.21
C GLU A 155 -4.73 14.57 -3.21
N LYS A 156 -4.81 14.23 -1.92
CA LYS A 156 -4.74 15.22 -0.84
C LYS A 156 -3.33 15.76 -0.65
N LEU A 157 -3.18 17.08 -0.77
CA LEU A 157 -1.96 17.81 -0.39
C LEU A 157 -1.75 17.70 1.13
N VAL A 158 -0.58 17.22 1.55
CA VAL A 158 -0.21 17.08 2.96
C VAL A 158 0.40 18.38 3.46
N ASN A 159 1.43 18.90 2.77
CA ASN A 159 2.02 20.20 3.08
C ASN A 159 2.78 20.79 1.88
N TYR A 160 3.15 22.07 1.96
CA TYR A 160 4.01 22.72 0.97
C TYR A 160 5.13 23.56 1.63
N TYR A 161 6.27 23.64 0.95
CA TYR A 161 7.51 24.26 1.43
C TYR A 161 8.14 25.09 0.30
N SER A 162 8.79 26.21 0.62
CA SER A 162 9.65 26.88 -0.36
C SER A 162 11.09 26.34 -0.28
N CYS A 163 11.71 26.14 -1.44
CA CYS A 163 13.07 25.64 -1.59
C CYS A 163 13.61 25.96 -3.00
N SER A 164 14.91 25.73 -3.21
CA SER A 164 15.53 25.70 -4.53
C SER A 164 15.71 24.26 -5.02
N TYR A 165 15.22 23.95 -6.22
CA TYR A 165 15.50 22.72 -6.96
C TYR A 165 16.66 22.95 -7.94
N TRP A 166 17.63 22.04 -7.99
CA TRP A 166 18.79 22.14 -8.87
C TRP A 166 18.57 21.39 -10.18
N LYS A 167 18.46 22.11 -11.31
CA LYS A 167 18.51 21.51 -12.65
C LYS A 167 19.91 21.72 -13.23
N GLY A 168 20.79 20.75 -13.00
CA GLY A 168 22.23 20.91 -13.21
C GLY A 168 22.81 21.95 -12.23
N LYS A 169 23.72 22.79 -12.70
CA LYS A 169 24.37 23.83 -11.86
C LYS A 169 23.51 25.08 -11.59
N VAL A 170 22.23 25.08 -11.98
CA VAL A 170 21.32 26.24 -11.84
C VAL A 170 20.24 25.94 -10.79
N PRO A 171 20.23 26.65 -9.65
CA PRO A 171 19.12 26.57 -8.70
C PRO A 171 17.90 27.31 -9.25
N ARG A 172 16.73 26.72 -9.07
CA ARG A 172 15.43 27.30 -9.41
C ARG A 172 14.62 27.41 -8.13
N GLN A 173 14.42 28.63 -7.64
CA GLN A 173 13.64 28.89 -6.43
C GLN A 173 12.15 28.71 -6.72
N GLY A 174 11.45 27.95 -5.88
CA GLY A 174 10.04 27.65 -6.07
C GLY A 174 9.38 27.03 -4.86
N TRP A 175 8.42 26.15 -5.13
CA TRP A 175 7.57 25.51 -4.14
C TRP A 175 7.53 23.99 -4.34
N LEU A 176 7.87 23.27 -3.28
CA LEU A 176 7.74 21.83 -3.13
C LEU A 176 6.40 21.52 -2.45
N TYR A 177 5.55 20.77 -3.12
CA TYR A 177 4.27 20.28 -2.66
C TYR A 177 4.40 18.79 -2.37
N LEU A 178 4.05 18.37 -1.16
CA LEU A 178 4.06 16.97 -0.74
C LEU A 178 2.61 16.53 -0.54
N SER A 179 2.14 15.57 -1.31
CA SER A 179 0.83 14.91 -1.17
C SER A 179 1.00 13.46 -0.68
N ILE A 180 -0.10 12.74 -0.48
CA ILE A 180 -0.07 11.36 0.03
C ILE A 180 0.80 10.45 -0.85
N ASN A 181 0.64 10.56 -2.18
CA ASN A 181 1.25 9.62 -3.13
C ASN A 181 2.37 10.26 -3.97
N HIS A 182 2.48 11.60 -3.99
CA HIS A 182 3.43 12.34 -4.83
C HIS A 182 4.27 13.40 -4.09
N LEU A 183 5.47 13.60 -4.63
CA LEU A 183 6.33 14.76 -4.47
C LEU A 183 6.25 15.58 -5.76
N CYS A 184 5.83 16.84 -5.65
CA CYS A 184 5.71 17.73 -6.81
C CYS A 184 6.46 19.04 -6.57
N PHE A 185 7.15 19.58 -7.57
CA PHE A 185 7.84 20.87 -7.48
C PHE A 185 7.48 21.79 -8.65
N TYR A 186 7.29 23.08 -8.34
CA TYR A 186 7.01 24.13 -9.33
C TYR A 186 7.87 25.37 -9.11
N SER A 187 8.47 25.87 -10.19
CA SER A 187 9.18 27.15 -10.28
C SER A 187 8.90 27.80 -11.63
N TYR A 188 8.64 29.11 -11.65
CA TYR A 188 8.65 29.92 -12.85
C TYR A 188 9.55 31.14 -12.63
N LEU A 189 10.68 31.20 -13.34
CA LEU A 189 11.71 32.22 -13.11
C LEU A 189 12.38 32.59 -14.44
N LEU A 190 12.48 33.90 -14.72
CA LEU A 190 13.07 34.43 -15.97
C LEU A 190 12.47 33.80 -17.25
N GLY A 191 11.14 33.62 -17.27
CA GLY A 191 10.43 32.98 -18.39
C GLY A 191 10.58 31.46 -18.48
N LYS A 192 11.39 30.83 -17.62
CA LYS A 192 11.66 29.38 -17.66
C LYS A 192 10.91 28.65 -16.56
N GLU A 193 9.94 27.84 -16.96
CA GLU A 193 9.24 26.92 -16.08
C GLU A 193 10.13 25.71 -15.70
N ALA A 194 9.96 25.22 -14.47
CA ALA A 194 10.31 23.89 -14.04
C ALA A 194 9.14 23.29 -13.27
N LYS A 195 8.49 22.30 -13.89
CA LYS A 195 7.52 21.39 -13.29
C LYS A 195 8.20 20.05 -13.05
N LEU A 196 7.90 19.39 -11.94
CA LEU A 196 8.38 18.07 -11.59
C LEU A 196 7.30 17.32 -10.79
N VAL A 197 7.09 16.05 -11.10
CA VAL A 197 6.21 15.12 -10.38
C VAL A 197 6.97 13.81 -10.22
N ILE A 198 7.02 13.28 -8.99
CA ILE A 198 7.65 12.00 -8.63
C ILE A 198 6.68 11.27 -7.69
N ARG A 199 6.40 9.98 -7.91
CA ARG A 199 5.63 9.18 -6.94
C ARG A 199 6.54 8.70 -5.83
N TRP A 200 6.06 8.64 -4.59
CA TRP A 200 6.84 8.09 -3.47
C TRP A 200 7.28 6.63 -3.72
N ALA A 201 6.52 5.87 -4.52
CA ALA A 201 6.84 4.51 -4.98
C ALA A 201 8.01 4.41 -5.98
N ASP A 202 8.32 5.49 -6.73
CA ASP A 202 9.41 5.48 -7.74
C ASP A 202 10.78 5.86 -7.14
N ILE A 203 10.81 6.25 -5.85
CA ILE A 203 12.02 6.67 -5.14
C ILE A 203 12.82 5.43 -4.71
N THR A 204 14.10 5.45 -5.05
CA THR A 204 15.08 4.39 -4.72
C THR A 204 15.97 4.79 -3.54
N GLN A 205 16.17 6.09 -3.31
CA GLN A 205 17.01 6.63 -2.25
C GLN A 205 16.51 8.02 -1.86
N LEU A 206 16.43 8.28 -0.55
CA LEU A 206 16.08 9.58 0.03
C LEU A 206 17.13 9.90 1.11
N GLU A 207 17.94 10.94 0.89
CA GLU A 207 19.05 11.27 1.79
C GLU A 207 19.13 12.76 2.11
N LYS A 208 19.50 13.08 3.35
CA LYS A 208 19.87 14.44 3.76
C LYS A 208 21.40 14.56 3.77
N ASN A 209 21.93 15.19 2.74
CA ASN A 209 23.38 15.36 2.55
C ASN A 209 23.79 16.82 2.82
N ALA A 210 25.07 17.02 3.14
CA ALA A 210 25.67 18.34 3.30
C ALA A 210 27.04 18.36 2.62
N THR A 211 27.34 19.42 1.89
CA THR A 211 28.61 19.58 1.18
C THR A 211 29.29 20.89 1.61
N LEU A 212 30.60 21.00 1.35
CA LEU A 212 31.37 22.23 1.62
C LEU A 212 30.86 23.47 0.88
N LEU A 213 30.03 23.29 -0.16
CA LEU A 213 29.45 24.38 -0.97
C LEU A 213 27.95 24.60 -0.70
N LEU A 214 27.23 23.59 -0.22
CA LEU A 214 25.80 23.63 0.08
C LEU A 214 25.54 22.99 1.45
N PRO A 215 25.33 23.77 2.52
CA PRO A 215 24.83 23.24 3.78
C PRO A 215 23.37 22.79 3.60
N ASP A 216 23.05 21.61 4.13
CA ASP A 216 21.69 21.06 4.22
C ASP A 216 20.91 21.00 2.87
N MET A 217 21.19 19.94 2.11
CA MET A 217 20.42 19.53 0.92
C MET A 217 19.66 18.21 1.16
N VAL A 218 18.50 18.08 0.51
CA VAL A 218 17.80 16.79 0.36
C VAL A 218 18.06 16.28 -1.06
N CYS A 219 18.50 15.03 -1.18
CA CYS A 219 18.55 14.33 -2.44
C CYS A 219 17.43 13.28 -2.52
N VAL A 220 16.76 13.24 -3.66
CA VAL A 220 15.73 12.26 -4.02
C VAL A 220 16.16 11.56 -5.30
N SER A 221 16.57 10.30 -5.20
CA SER A 221 16.94 9.48 -6.36
C SER A 221 15.77 8.61 -6.79
N THR A 222 15.58 8.51 -8.09
CA THR A 222 14.71 7.53 -8.75
C THR A 222 15.55 6.55 -9.56
N ARG A 223 14.90 5.61 -10.27
CA ARG A 223 15.58 4.68 -11.18
C ARG A 223 16.24 5.34 -12.39
N CYS A 224 15.84 6.57 -12.75
CA CYS A 224 16.28 7.24 -13.98
C CYS A 224 16.93 8.62 -13.76
N SER A 225 16.72 9.24 -12.60
CA SER A 225 17.19 10.61 -12.32
C SER A 225 17.33 10.93 -10.84
N GLU A 226 18.35 11.74 -10.53
CA GLU A 226 18.62 12.32 -9.21
C GLU A 226 18.06 13.76 -9.13
N HIS A 227 17.42 14.10 -8.00
CA HIS A 227 16.78 15.40 -7.78
C HIS A 227 17.26 16.03 -6.46
N VAL A 228 18.02 17.12 -6.56
CA VAL A 228 18.60 17.82 -5.39
C VAL A 228 17.78 19.08 -5.06
N PHE A 229 17.39 19.20 -3.79
CA PHE A 229 16.66 20.34 -3.22
C PHE A 229 17.44 20.94 -2.05
N SER A 230 17.37 22.26 -1.86
CA SER A 230 18.08 22.98 -0.80
C SER A 230 17.39 24.29 -0.41
N VAL A 231 17.94 25.06 0.53
CA VAL A 231 17.40 26.35 1.00
C VAL A 231 15.98 26.21 1.58
N PHE A 232 15.78 25.15 2.38
CA PHE A 232 14.55 24.95 3.16
C PHE A 232 14.56 25.76 4.46
N LEU A 233 13.41 26.33 4.84
CA LEU A 233 13.25 27.02 6.13
C LEU A 233 13.36 26.08 7.35
N ASN A 234 13.01 24.79 7.19
CA ASN A 234 13.13 23.77 8.23
C ASN A 234 13.36 22.38 7.62
N ILE A 235 14.54 22.15 7.03
CA ILE A 235 14.87 20.90 6.34
C ILE A 235 14.61 19.65 7.20
N ASN A 236 14.85 19.71 8.52
CA ASN A 236 14.71 18.56 9.41
C ASN A 236 13.24 18.17 9.66
N GLU A 237 12.28 19.09 9.46
CA GLU A 237 10.85 18.78 9.47
C GLU A 237 10.36 18.33 8.10
N THR A 238 10.81 19.01 7.02
CA THR A 238 10.48 18.61 5.65
C THR A 238 10.95 17.20 5.36
N PHE A 239 12.21 16.88 5.65
CA PHE A 239 12.79 15.55 5.43
C PHE A 239 12.03 14.46 6.18
N LYS A 240 11.69 14.68 7.46
CA LYS A 240 10.89 13.72 8.25
C LYS A 240 9.50 13.45 7.69
N LEU A 241 8.88 14.44 7.04
CA LEU A 241 7.62 14.23 6.34
C LEU A 241 7.82 13.44 5.04
N MET A 242 8.92 13.68 4.32
CA MET A 242 9.31 12.90 3.13
C MET A 242 9.62 11.44 3.50
N GLU A 243 10.32 11.19 4.62
CA GLU A 243 10.55 9.84 5.17
C GLU A 243 9.23 9.13 5.51
N GLN A 244 8.29 9.82 6.16
CA GLN A 244 6.96 9.27 6.49
C GLN A 244 6.16 8.89 5.24
N LEU A 245 6.09 9.79 4.24
CA LEU A 245 5.32 9.57 3.01
C LEU A 245 5.96 8.47 2.14
N ALA A 246 7.30 8.45 2.04
CA ALA A 246 8.03 7.34 1.43
C ALA A 246 7.75 6.01 2.14
N ASN A 247 7.82 5.93 3.47
CA ASN A 247 7.53 4.71 4.23
C ASN A 247 6.06 4.26 4.09
N ILE A 248 5.11 5.19 3.91
CA ILE A 248 3.71 4.86 3.60
C ILE A 248 3.59 4.24 2.21
N ALA A 249 4.16 4.84 1.16
CA ALA A 249 4.12 4.27 -0.19
C ALA A 249 4.88 2.93 -0.30
N MET A 250 5.98 2.79 0.44
CA MET A 250 6.70 1.52 0.56
C MET A 250 5.86 0.44 1.27
N ARG A 251 5.07 0.79 2.29
CA ARG A 251 4.08 -0.12 2.90
C ARG A 251 2.94 -0.45 1.93
N GLN A 252 2.48 0.49 1.11
CA GLN A 252 1.46 0.24 0.08
C GLN A 252 1.94 -0.79 -0.95
N LEU A 253 3.19 -0.70 -1.43
CA LEU A 253 3.81 -1.67 -2.36
C LEU A 253 3.94 -3.10 -1.80
N LEU A 254 3.79 -3.30 -0.49
CA LEU A 254 3.87 -4.61 0.16
C LEU A 254 2.51 -5.15 0.59
N ASP A 255 1.70 -4.31 1.24
CA ASP A 255 0.50 -4.69 1.98
C ASP A 255 -0.80 -4.21 1.32
N ASN A 256 -0.72 -3.37 0.27
CA ASN A 256 -1.84 -2.63 -0.35
C ASN A 256 -2.69 -1.77 0.60
N LYS A 257 -2.19 -1.51 1.82
CA LYS A 257 -2.85 -0.65 2.81
C LYS A 257 -2.57 0.82 2.50
N GLY A 258 -3.51 1.44 1.78
CA GLY A 258 -3.54 2.87 1.50
C GLY A 258 -3.57 3.74 2.76
N PHE A 259 -3.43 5.06 2.59
CA PHE A 259 -3.58 5.99 3.71
C PHE A 259 -5.06 6.18 4.07
N GLU A 260 -5.51 5.49 5.13
CA GLU A 260 -6.77 5.81 5.79
C GLU A 260 -6.58 6.98 6.77
N GLN A 261 -7.45 7.99 6.71
CA GLN A 261 -7.37 9.22 7.53
C GLN A 261 -8.07 9.05 8.90
N ASP A 262 -7.41 9.42 9.99
CA ASP A 262 -7.92 9.20 11.35
C ASP A 262 -8.81 10.37 11.78
N ARG A 263 -10.12 10.18 11.62
CA ARG A 263 -11.14 11.17 11.98
C ARG A 263 -11.37 11.31 13.50
N SER A 264 -10.69 10.52 14.35
CA SER A 264 -10.84 10.59 15.81
C SER A 264 -9.96 11.64 16.50
N LEU A 265 -9.06 12.29 15.77
CA LEU A 265 -8.15 13.31 16.33
C LEU A 265 -8.92 14.59 16.75
N PRO A 266 -8.57 15.23 17.89
CA PRO A 266 -9.28 16.41 18.36
C PRO A 266 -9.24 17.61 17.39
N LYS A 267 -10.42 18.11 17.00
CA LYS A 267 -10.58 19.35 16.23
C LYS A 267 -9.92 20.54 16.93
N LEU A 268 -9.38 21.48 16.16
CA LEU A 268 -8.64 22.61 16.73
C LEU A 268 -9.55 23.67 17.37
N LYS A 269 -9.15 24.15 18.56
CA LYS A 269 -9.80 25.32 19.18
C LYS A 269 -9.41 26.58 18.41
N LYS A 270 -10.41 27.44 18.10
CA LYS A 270 -10.37 28.65 17.22
C LYS A 270 -9.32 29.77 17.54
N LYS A 271 -8.26 29.51 18.32
CA LYS A 271 -7.24 30.49 18.72
C LYS A 271 -5.79 30.09 18.43
N SER A 272 -5.52 28.94 17.80
CA SER A 272 -4.15 28.55 17.43
C SER A 272 -3.73 29.12 16.06
N PRO A 273 -2.61 29.86 15.95
CA PRO A 273 -2.05 30.23 14.65
C PRO A 273 -1.25 29.05 14.08
N LYS A 274 -1.62 28.53 12.90
CA LYS A 274 -0.76 27.62 12.12
C LYS A 274 -1.13 27.53 10.64
N LYS A 275 -0.09 27.42 9.79
CA LYS A 275 -0.15 27.23 8.33
C LYS A 275 -0.14 25.72 7.96
N VAL A 276 -0.70 24.86 8.81
CA VAL A 276 -0.44 23.40 8.79
C VAL A 276 -1.75 22.63 8.71
N SER A 277 -1.87 21.77 7.71
CA SER A 277 -3.10 21.03 7.40
C SER A 277 -3.53 20.04 8.48
N ALA A 278 -4.80 19.66 8.46
CA ALA A 278 -5.34 18.51 9.21
C ALA A 278 -4.58 17.21 8.89
N LEU A 279 -4.21 17.01 7.62
CA LEU A 279 -3.54 15.80 7.16
C LEU A 279 -2.10 15.69 7.69
N LYS A 280 -1.34 16.79 7.71
CA LYS A 280 -0.02 16.81 8.37
C LYS A 280 -0.14 16.64 9.88
N ARG A 281 -1.16 17.24 10.52
CA ARG A 281 -1.41 17.03 11.96
C ARG A 281 -1.68 15.56 12.31
N ASP A 282 -2.39 14.84 11.45
CA ASP A 282 -2.65 13.40 11.58
C ASP A 282 -1.33 12.58 11.49
N LEU A 283 -0.54 12.77 10.42
CA LEU A 283 0.76 12.12 10.27
C LEU A 283 1.73 12.43 11.43
N ASP A 284 1.82 13.70 11.83
CA ASP A 284 2.61 14.15 12.99
C ASP A 284 2.12 13.55 14.32
N ALA A 285 0.87 13.11 14.44
CA ALA A 285 0.31 12.45 15.63
C ALA A 285 0.52 10.92 15.60
N ARG A 286 0.39 10.30 14.42
CA ARG A 286 0.72 8.88 14.21
C ARG A 286 2.19 8.58 14.51
N ALA A 287 3.11 9.36 13.95
CA ALA A 287 4.55 9.16 14.16
C ALA A 287 4.96 9.30 15.65
N LYS A 288 4.30 10.21 16.40
CA LYS A 288 4.47 10.31 17.85
C LYS A 288 3.92 9.09 18.59
N SER A 289 2.77 8.57 18.15
CA SER A 289 2.14 7.37 18.74
C SER A 289 2.86 6.07 18.37
N GLU A 290 3.46 5.96 17.18
CA GLU A 290 4.42 4.88 16.82
C GLU A 290 5.64 4.95 17.73
N ARG A 291 6.32 6.10 17.84
CA ARG A 291 7.50 6.26 18.72
C ARG A 291 7.18 5.98 20.20
N TYR A 292 6.02 6.41 20.68
CA TYR A 292 5.55 6.15 22.05
C TYR A 292 5.31 4.65 22.31
N ARG A 293 4.58 3.97 21.42
CA ARG A 293 4.36 2.51 21.51
C ARG A 293 5.66 1.73 21.45
N ALA A 294 6.61 2.13 20.59
CA ALA A 294 7.93 1.50 20.49
C ALA A 294 8.76 1.67 21.78
N LEU A 295 8.82 2.89 22.34
CA LEU A 295 9.59 3.21 23.54
C LEU A 295 9.15 2.43 24.78
N PHE A 296 7.85 2.22 24.95
CA PHE A 296 7.27 1.53 26.12
C PHE A 296 6.74 0.11 25.82
N ARG A 297 6.90 -0.38 24.59
CA ARG A 297 6.40 -1.68 24.09
C ARG A 297 4.91 -1.92 24.40
N LEU A 298 4.09 -0.94 24.03
CA LEU A 298 2.65 -0.93 24.26
C LEU A 298 1.88 -1.58 23.08
N PRO A 299 0.59 -1.96 23.26
CA PRO A 299 -0.26 -2.52 22.21
C PRO A 299 -0.38 -1.64 20.96
N LYS A 300 -0.74 -2.23 19.81
CA LYS A 300 -0.81 -1.54 18.52
C LYS A 300 -1.88 -0.45 18.44
N ASP A 301 -2.97 -0.61 19.17
CA ASP A 301 -4.13 0.31 19.22
C ASP A 301 -3.88 1.57 20.07
N GLU A 302 -2.81 1.60 20.87
CA GLU A 302 -2.56 2.67 21.83
C GLU A 302 -2.14 4.00 21.15
N LYS A 303 -2.88 5.09 21.44
CA LYS A 303 -2.63 6.43 20.88
C LYS A 303 -2.13 7.39 21.95
N LEU A 304 -1.10 8.19 21.65
CA LEU A 304 -0.56 9.19 22.59
C LEU A 304 -1.47 10.43 22.64
N ASP A 305 -2.10 10.70 23.79
CA ASP A 305 -2.87 11.92 24.02
C ASP A 305 -1.97 13.14 24.20
N GLY A 306 -0.87 12.97 24.95
CA GLY A 306 0.01 14.07 25.30
C GLY A 306 1.20 13.65 26.18
N HIS A 307 2.09 14.61 26.40
CA HIS A 307 3.26 14.45 27.27
C HIS A 307 3.58 15.76 27.99
N THR A 308 4.19 15.67 29.17
CA THR A 308 4.72 16.82 29.92
C THR A 308 6.05 16.45 30.56
N ASP A 309 7.00 17.39 30.54
CA ASP A 309 8.16 17.32 31.42
C ASP A 309 7.70 17.29 32.88
N CYS A 310 8.37 16.48 33.71
CA CYS A 310 8.07 16.31 35.12
C CYS A 310 9.28 15.74 35.88
N THR A 311 9.17 15.63 37.19
CA THR A 311 10.08 14.81 38.01
C THR A 311 9.34 13.64 38.64
N LEU A 312 9.97 12.47 38.71
CA LEU A 312 9.47 11.28 39.42
C LEU A 312 10.33 11.06 40.67
N TRP A 313 9.70 10.92 41.84
CA TRP A 313 10.38 10.45 43.04
C TRP A 313 10.64 8.95 42.96
N THR A 314 11.89 8.53 43.15
CA THR A 314 12.28 7.12 43.18
C THR A 314 12.69 6.69 44.60
N PRO A 315 12.05 5.65 45.19
CA PRO A 315 12.21 5.33 46.61
C PRO A 315 13.58 4.70 46.95
N PHE A 316 14.19 4.01 46.00
CA PHE A 316 15.48 3.30 46.16
C PHE A 316 16.67 4.26 46.33
N ASN A 317 16.76 5.30 45.50
CA ASN A 317 17.81 6.33 45.60
C ASN A 317 17.39 7.55 46.44
N LYS A 318 16.10 7.71 46.76
CA LYS A 318 15.51 8.83 47.51
C LYS A 318 15.76 10.20 46.85
N MET A 319 15.63 10.26 45.53
CA MET A 319 15.78 11.47 44.73
C MET A 319 14.62 11.67 43.74
N HIS A 320 14.49 12.90 43.25
CA HIS A 320 13.62 13.22 42.11
C HIS A 320 14.40 13.12 40.79
N ILE A 321 14.04 12.16 39.94
CA ILE A 321 14.61 11.99 38.60
C ILE A 321 13.87 12.90 37.62
N LEU A 322 14.60 13.70 36.86
CA LEU A 322 14.06 14.56 35.80
C LEU A 322 13.77 13.75 34.54
N GLY A 323 12.57 13.90 33.99
CA GLY A 323 12.11 13.12 32.85
C GLY A 323 10.87 13.71 32.19
N GLN A 324 10.13 12.84 31.49
CA GLN A 324 8.91 13.18 30.78
C GLN A 324 7.84 12.11 31.04
N MET A 325 6.66 12.56 31.46
CA MET A 325 5.45 11.75 31.55
C MET A 325 4.73 11.77 30.20
N PHE A 326 4.24 10.61 29.79
CA PHE A 326 3.40 10.39 28.62
C PHE A 326 2.06 9.83 29.08
N VAL A 327 0.98 10.26 28.45
CA VAL A 327 -0.39 9.82 28.76
C VAL A 327 -1.08 9.39 27.48
N SER A 328 -1.77 8.27 27.56
CA SER A 328 -2.54 7.64 26.48
C SER A 328 -3.87 7.10 27.00
N THR A 329 -4.67 6.51 26.10
CA THR A 329 -5.98 5.92 26.40
C THR A 329 -5.98 4.98 27.61
N ASN A 330 -4.96 4.11 27.73
CA ASN A 330 -4.89 3.03 28.72
C ASN A 330 -3.64 3.07 29.61
N TYR A 331 -2.67 3.97 29.40
CA TYR A 331 -1.39 3.98 30.13
C TYR A 331 -0.92 5.39 30.52
N ILE A 332 -0.20 5.45 31.63
CA ILE A 332 0.69 6.55 32.00
C ILE A 332 2.11 5.98 32.00
N CYS A 333 3.02 6.57 31.23
CA CYS A 333 4.41 6.13 31.18
C CYS A 333 5.36 7.26 31.55
N PHE A 334 6.56 6.92 32.02
CA PHE A 334 7.61 7.89 32.31
C PHE A 334 8.97 7.37 31.85
N THR A 335 9.80 8.26 31.31
CA THR A 335 11.23 8.02 31.11
C THR A 335 12.05 9.18 31.66
N SER A 336 13.22 8.88 32.23
CA SER A 336 14.27 9.84 32.55
C SER A 336 14.79 10.56 31.29
N LYS A 337 15.37 11.77 31.47
CA LYS A 337 16.01 12.51 30.35
C LYS A 337 17.32 11.86 29.88
N GLU A 338 18.05 11.24 30.81
CA GLU A 338 19.15 10.33 30.50
C GLU A 338 18.59 8.93 30.24
N GLU A 339 19.08 8.24 29.21
CA GLU A 339 18.66 6.87 28.91
C GLU A 339 19.09 5.90 30.03
N THR A 340 18.37 4.79 30.18
CA THR A 340 18.51 3.72 31.20
C THR A 340 18.39 4.09 32.70
N VAL A 341 18.45 5.37 33.08
CA VAL A 341 18.38 5.82 34.49
C VAL A 341 17.07 5.38 35.17
N CYS A 342 15.89 5.67 34.59
CA CYS A 342 14.62 5.12 35.08
C CYS A 342 13.52 5.17 34.00
N SER A 343 12.85 4.04 33.76
CA SER A 343 11.65 3.93 32.94
C SER A 343 10.52 3.21 33.70
N LEU A 344 9.28 3.65 33.49
CA LEU A 344 8.10 3.21 34.24
C LEU A 344 6.86 3.18 33.33
N ILE A 345 6.03 2.16 33.49
CA ILE A 345 4.75 1.97 32.78
C ILE A 345 3.68 1.70 33.83
N ILE A 346 2.64 2.52 33.89
CA ILE A 346 1.47 2.35 34.77
C ILE A 346 0.25 2.15 33.87
N PRO A 347 -0.23 0.92 33.67
CA PRO A 347 -1.52 0.69 33.03
C PRO A 347 -2.63 1.30 33.90
N LEU A 348 -3.55 2.07 33.32
CA LEU A 348 -4.62 2.74 34.07
C LEU A 348 -5.53 1.73 34.80
N ARG A 349 -5.66 0.50 34.27
CA ARG A 349 -6.34 -0.63 34.94
C ARG A 349 -5.68 -1.07 36.26
N GLU A 350 -4.42 -0.70 36.52
CA GLU A 350 -3.73 -0.97 37.78
C GLU A 350 -3.84 0.16 38.80
N VAL A 351 -4.26 1.35 38.39
CA VAL A 351 -4.46 2.50 39.29
C VAL A 351 -5.67 2.25 40.18
N THR A 352 -5.55 2.61 41.46
CA THR A 352 -6.65 2.55 42.45
C THR A 352 -7.00 3.92 43.01
N ILE A 353 -6.00 4.79 43.20
CA ILE A 353 -6.15 6.12 43.79
C ILE A 353 -5.28 7.11 43.02
N VAL A 354 -5.81 8.32 42.79
CA VAL A 354 -5.06 9.46 42.25
C VAL A 354 -5.31 10.67 43.16
N GLU A 355 -4.24 11.27 43.67
CA GLU A 355 -4.30 12.32 44.70
C GLU A 355 -3.49 13.56 44.33
N LYS A 356 -4.06 14.73 44.64
CA LYS A 356 -3.37 16.02 44.59
C LYS A 356 -2.68 16.22 45.93
N ALA A 357 -1.35 16.19 45.97
CA ALA A 357 -0.61 16.60 47.15
C ALA A 357 -0.46 18.14 47.19
N ASP A 358 -0.25 18.67 48.39
CA ASP A 358 -0.05 20.11 48.60
C ASP A 358 1.21 20.60 47.88
N SER A 359 1.08 21.69 47.12
CA SER A 359 2.21 22.30 46.43
C SER A 359 3.03 23.15 47.39
N CYS A 360 4.34 22.95 47.40
CA CYS A 360 5.28 23.76 48.19
C CYS A 360 6.34 24.39 47.28
N ASN A 361 7.08 25.38 47.80
CA ASN A 361 8.10 26.11 47.03
C ASN A 361 9.26 25.22 46.52
N VAL A 362 9.36 23.98 46.99
CA VAL A 362 10.37 22.98 46.58
C VAL A 362 9.78 21.93 45.61
N LEU A 363 8.46 21.68 45.68
CA LEU A 363 7.73 20.72 44.86
C LEU A 363 6.40 21.34 44.40
N PRO A 364 6.38 22.07 43.27
CA PRO A 364 5.15 22.60 42.69
C PRO A 364 4.35 21.50 41.97
N SER A 365 3.03 21.58 42.08
CA SER A 365 2.06 20.69 41.42
C SER A 365 2.34 19.17 41.56
N PRO A 366 2.52 18.63 42.79
CA PRO A 366 2.73 17.21 42.97
C PRO A 366 1.44 16.39 42.76
N LEU A 367 1.64 15.16 42.27
CA LEU A 367 0.62 14.18 41.92
C LEU A 367 1.04 12.81 42.46
N SER A 368 0.18 12.20 43.29
CA SER A 368 0.36 10.83 43.77
C SER A 368 -0.56 9.89 42.98
N ILE A 369 -0.01 8.74 42.56
CA ILE A 369 -0.75 7.66 41.87
C ILE A 369 -0.44 6.36 42.61
N SER A 370 -1.45 5.73 43.20
CA SER A 370 -1.33 4.43 43.86
C SER A 370 -1.97 3.31 43.05
N THR A 371 -1.41 2.10 43.15
CA THR A 371 -1.79 0.95 42.33
C THR A 371 -2.25 -0.26 43.16
N LYS A 372 -2.93 -1.23 42.50
CA LYS A 372 -3.46 -2.46 43.11
C LYS A 372 -2.42 -3.27 43.90
N ASN A 373 -1.18 -3.31 43.42
CA ASN A 373 -0.04 -3.95 44.10
C ASN A 373 0.60 -3.10 45.22
N LYS A 374 -0.12 -2.07 45.72
CA LYS A 374 0.28 -1.17 46.82
C LYS A 374 1.52 -0.30 46.55
N MET A 375 1.99 -0.23 45.31
CA MET A 375 3.00 0.77 44.94
C MET A 375 2.36 2.16 44.85
N THR A 376 3.18 3.20 45.01
CA THR A 376 2.75 4.60 44.91
C THR A 376 3.86 5.41 44.24
N PHE A 377 3.46 6.20 43.24
CA PHE A 377 4.33 6.97 42.37
C PHE A 377 4.04 8.45 42.58
N LEU A 378 5.05 9.20 43.01
CA LEU A 378 4.95 10.64 43.27
C LEU A 378 5.65 11.41 42.15
N PHE A 379 4.85 12.09 41.33
CA PHE A 379 5.30 13.01 40.30
C PHE A 379 5.22 14.47 40.79
N ALA A 380 6.07 15.35 40.27
CA ALA A 380 6.03 16.79 40.52
C ALA A 380 6.45 17.60 39.27
N ASN A 381 6.38 18.94 39.36
CA ASN A 381 6.60 19.89 38.26
C ASN A 381 5.59 19.78 37.10
N LEU A 382 4.42 19.18 37.34
CA LEU A 382 3.37 18.98 36.33
C LEU A 382 2.61 20.29 36.04
N LYS A 383 2.69 20.76 34.79
CA LYS A 383 2.02 22.00 34.36
C LYS A 383 0.49 21.87 34.39
N ASP A 384 -0.03 20.78 33.82
CA ASP A 384 -1.46 20.52 33.64
C ASP A 384 -2.01 19.51 34.66
N ARG A 385 -1.46 19.48 35.88
CA ARG A 385 -1.79 18.52 36.95
C ARG A 385 -3.29 18.31 37.13
N ASP A 386 -4.06 19.39 37.19
CA ASP A 386 -5.49 19.31 37.49
C ASP A 386 -6.31 18.68 36.35
N PHE A 387 -5.87 18.84 35.10
CA PHE A 387 -6.44 18.12 33.94
C PHE A 387 -6.08 16.63 33.97
N LEU A 388 -4.83 16.29 34.34
CA LEU A 388 -4.38 14.91 34.49
C LEU A 388 -5.18 14.16 35.57
N VAL A 389 -5.37 14.78 36.75
CA VAL A 389 -6.17 14.18 37.83
C VAL A 389 -7.61 13.97 37.40
N GLN A 390 -8.21 14.93 36.68
CA GLN A 390 -9.57 14.77 36.16
C GLN A 390 -9.65 13.58 35.20
N ARG A 391 -8.78 13.53 34.17
CA ARG A 391 -8.77 12.44 33.17
C ARG A 391 -8.59 11.05 33.79
N ILE A 392 -7.73 10.92 34.80
CA ILE A 392 -7.54 9.66 35.52
C ILE A 392 -8.77 9.32 36.38
N SER A 393 -9.39 10.31 37.03
CA SER A 393 -10.61 10.12 37.82
C SER A 393 -11.79 9.69 36.94
N ASP A 394 -11.95 10.30 35.76
CA ASP A 394 -12.97 9.97 34.77
C ASP A 394 -12.81 8.52 34.29
N PHE A 395 -11.57 8.09 34.00
CA PHE A 395 -11.27 6.69 33.66
C PHE A 395 -11.67 5.73 34.80
N LEU A 396 -11.24 6.01 36.05
CA LEU A 396 -11.54 5.14 37.20
C LEU A 396 -13.05 4.98 37.45
N GLN A 397 -13.84 6.04 37.24
CA GLN A 397 -15.30 6.00 37.29
C GLN A 397 -15.89 5.11 36.18
N GLN A 398 -15.45 5.28 34.93
CA GLN A 398 -15.90 4.47 33.79
C GLN A 398 -15.54 2.99 33.96
N THR A 399 -14.31 2.67 34.38
CA THR A 399 -13.86 1.29 34.62
C THR A 399 -14.64 0.64 35.75
N THR A 400 -14.89 1.37 36.85
CA THR A 400 -15.71 0.85 37.96
C THR A 400 -17.13 0.54 37.49
N SER A 401 -17.74 1.44 36.69
CA SER A 401 -19.08 1.23 36.13
C SER A 401 -19.16 -0.02 35.23
N LYS A 402 -18.16 -0.25 34.37
CA LYS A 402 -18.08 -1.47 33.54
C LYS A 402 -17.98 -2.74 34.39
N ILE A 403 -17.13 -2.74 35.41
CA ILE A 403 -16.92 -3.91 36.29
C ILE A 403 -18.19 -4.27 37.05
N TYR A 404 -19.00 -3.29 37.46
CA TYR A 404 -20.33 -3.57 38.04
C TYR A 404 -21.27 -4.21 37.00
N PHE A 405 -21.32 -3.69 35.78
CA PHE A 405 -22.20 -4.19 34.72
C PHE A 405 -21.85 -5.63 34.26
N GLU A 406 -20.55 -5.93 34.09
CA GLU A 406 -20.07 -7.29 33.80
C GLU A 406 -20.36 -8.27 34.95
N ARG A 407 -20.37 -7.77 36.19
CA ARG A 407 -20.69 -8.57 37.40
C ARG A 407 -22.19 -8.82 37.55
N GLU A 408 -23.06 -7.94 37.07
CA GLU A 408 -24.50 -8.21 36.96
C GLU A 408 -24.79 -9.25 35.87
N ILE A 409 -24.15 -9.14 34.69
CA ILE A 409 -24.29 -10.12 33.60
C ILE A 409 -23.81 -11.51 34.03
N THR A 410 -22.63 -11.61 34.66
CA THR A 410 -22.12 -12.90 35.15
C THR A 410 -22.86 -13.44 36.37
N GLY A 411 -23.35 -12.58 37.27
CA GLY A 411 -24.18 -13.00 38.40
C GLY A 411 -25.57 -13.52 37.99
N SER A 412 -26.16 -12.95 36.93
CA SER A 412 -27.49 -13.38 36.45
C SER A 412 -27.53 -14.75 35.79
N LEU A 413 -26.37 -15.38 35.52
CA LEU A 413 -26.25 -16.76 35.04
C LEU A 413 -26.10 -17.80 36.17
N SER A 414 -26.10 -17.38 37.45
CA SER A 414 -25.96 -18.29 38.61
C SER A 414 -26.92 -17.92 39.76
N SER A 415 -28.23 -18.12 39.51
CA SER A 415 -29.29 -17.83 40.48
C SER A 415 -30.28 -19.00 40.67
N SER A 416 -29.99 -19.86 41.65
CA SER A 416 -30.98 -20.67 42.37
C SER A 416 -30.42 -20.90 43.78
N ASP A 417 -31.16 -20.46 44.80
CA ASP A 417 -31.19 -20.92 46.20
C ASP A 417 -29.82 -21.18 46.90
N ASP A 418 -29.47 -20.48 47.98
CA ASP A 418 -30.28 -20.33 49.20
C ASP A 418 -29.97 -19.00 49.96
N GLU A 419 -30.85 -18.60 50.88
CA GLU A 419 -30.66 -17.40 51.72
C GLU A 419 -29.83 -17.65 53.00
N VAL A 420 -29.45 -16.53 53.66
CA VAL A 420 -29.38 -16.30 55.12
C VAL A 420 -27.99 -15.98 55.74
N TYR A 421 -28.02 -14.90 56.54
CA TYR A 421 -27.04 -14.32 57.48
C TYR A 421 -25.78 -13.59 56.96
N SER A 422 -25.79 -12.29 57.25
CA SER A 422 -24.68 -11.34 57.13
C SER A 422 -23.74 -11.34 58.34
N GLN A 423 -22.43 -11.25 58.11
CA GLN A 423 -21.53 -10.60 59.07
C GLN A 423 -20.32 -9.94 58.38
N GLN A 424 -19.78 -8.90 58.99
CA GLN A 424 -18.67 -8.09 58.48
C GLN A 424 -17.31 -8.67 58.91
N GLY A 425 -16.27 -8.58 58.07
CA GLY A 425 -14.89 -8.57 58.57
C GLY A 425 -13.79 -9.06 57.63
N SER A 426 -12.73 -8.24 57.55
CA SER A 426 -11.34 -8.61 57.24
C SER A 426 -10.97 -9.08 55.82
N ALA A 427 -10.02 -8.37 55.22
CA ALA A 427 -9.34 -8.77 53.99
C ALA A 427 -8.11 -9.65 54.29
N LEU A 428 -7.88 -10.66 53.44
CA LEU A 428 -6.63 -11.42 53.33
C LEU A 428 -6.23 -11.37 51.85
N SER A 429 -5.09 -10.79 51.43
CA SER A 429 -3.70 -11.04 51.85
C SER A 429 -3.15 -12.37 51.31
N CYS A 430 -3.14 -12.54 49.99
CA CYS A 430 -2.38 -13.62 49.35
C CYS A 430 -0.86 -13.41 49.52
N SER A 431 -0.22 -14.29 50.28
CA SER A 431 1.23 -14.43 50.39
C SER A 431 1.59 -15.91 50.48
N PRO A 432 2.32 -16.50 49.51
CA PRO A 432 2.56 -17.94 49.49
C PRO A 432 3.67 -18.34 50.47
N GLN A 433 3.31 -19.04 51.55
CA GLN A 433 4.28 -19.75 52.39
C GLN A 433 4.30 -21.24 52.05
N ARG A 434 5.52 -21.82 52.05
CA ARG A 434 5.74 -23.26 51.86
C ARG A 434 5.50 -24.01 53.16
N SER A 435 4.83 -25.16 53.09
CA SER A 435 4.97 -26.24 54.07
C SER A 435 5.08 -27.57 53.33
N ALA A 436 6.27 -28.17 53.32
CA ALA A 436 6.47 -29.52 52.79
C ALA A 436 6.44 -30.52 53.94
N LEU A 437 5.64 -31.58 53.78
CA LEU A 437 5.70 -32.80 54.59
C LEU A 437 5.20 -33.96 53.73
N SER A 438 5.78 -35.15 53.95
CA SER A 438 5.81 -36.24 52.97
C SER A 438 4.79 -37.35 53.25
N SER A 439 4.23 -37.90 52.18
CA SER A 439 3.86 -39.32 52.11
C SER A 439 4.02 -39.81 50.68
N GLU A 440 4.48 -41.04 50.50
CA GLU A 440 4.68 -41.66 49.19
C GLU A 440 3.36 -42.20 48.61
N GLY A 441 3.32 -42.38 47.28
CA GLY A 441 2.17 -42.92 46.55
C GLY A 441 2.27 -42.63 45.06
N GLU A 442 2.91 -43.51 44.30
CA GLU A 442 2.93 -43.41 42.83
C GLU A 442 1.57 -43.77 42.20
N ARG A 443 1.41 -43.34 40.94
CA ARG A 443 0.48 -43.81 39.89
C ARG A 443 -0.89 -43.16 39.81
N ASP A 444 -1.30 -43.02 38.55
CA ASP A 444 -2.66 -42.89 38.01
C ASP A 444 -3.56 -41.82 38.63
N ARG A 445 -3.35 -40.56 38.20
CA ARG A 445 -4.43 -39.57 38.15
C ARG A 445 -5.03 -39.51 36.74
N GLN A 446 -6.12 -40.26 36.62
CA GLN A 446 -6.98 -40.41 35.45
C GLN A 446 -7.53 -39.05 34.97
N PHE A 447 -7.66 -38.87 33.65
CA PHE A 447 -8.24 -37.66 33.06
C PHE A 447 -9.72 -37.52 33.44
N ASN A 448 -10.09 -36.45 34.13
CA ASN A 448 -11.48 -36.10 34.40
C ASN A 448 -12.12 -35.44 33.16
N LEU A 449 -12.73 -36.26 32.31
CA LEU A 449 -13.62 -35.83 31.23
C LEU A 449 -14.95 -35.32 31.82
N ASN A 450 -15.04 -34.03 32.20
CA ASN A 450 -16.33 -33.41 32.53
C ASN A 450 -16.40 -31.86 32.46
N GLU A 451 -15.48 -31.20 31.76
CA GLU A 451 -15.70 -29.85 31.21
C GLU A 451 -15.43 -29.88 29.70
N SER A 452 -16.21 -29.17 28.90
CA SER A 452 -16.12 -29.15 27.43
C SER A 452 -15.06 -28.15 26.93
N ARG A 453 -13.84 -28.21 27.48
CA ARG A 453 -12.72 -27.32 27.12
C ARG A 453 -11.63 -28.08 26.37
N VAL A 454 -10.99 -27.42 25.43
CA VAL A 454 -9.85 -27.99 24.70
C VAL A 454 -8.67 -28.19 25.68
N PRO A 455 -8.03 -29.37 25.75
CA PRO A 455 -6.95 -29.63 26.71
C PRO A 455 -5.63 -28.92 26.31
N THR A 456 -5.50 -27.66 26.73
CA THR A 456 -4.28 -26.83 26.62
C THR A 456 -3.27 -27.15 27.73
N ALA A 457 -1.98 -26.94 27.47
CA ALA A 457 -0.91 -27.13 28.45
C ALA A 457 -0.89 -26.02 29.53
N THR A 458 -1.40 -26.35 30.72
CA THR A 458 -1.54 -25.43 31.86
C THR A 458 -0.24 -25.13 32.61
N GLN A 459 0.88 -25.75 32.22
CA GLN A 459 2.23 -25.51 32.76
C GLN A 459 3.25 -25.51 31.62
N ALA A 460 4.34 -24.75 31.78
CA ALA A 460 5.43 -24.69 30.81
C ALA A 460 6.13 -26.06 30.67
N LEU A 461 6.49 -26.49 29.46
CA LEU A 461 6.87 -27.87 29.20
C LEU A 461 8.12 -28.32 30.01
N MET A 462 9.05 -27.41 30.33
CA MET A 462 10.22 -27.73 31.16
C MET A 462 9.87 -28.15 32.60
N THR A 463 8.70 -27.80 33.13
CA THR A 463 8.28 -28.28 34.46
C THR A 463 7.83 -29.73 34.43
N MET A 464 7.39 -30.24 33.26
CA MET A 464 6.91 -31.62 33.09
C MET A 464 8.04 -32.61 32.78
N TYR A 465 9.00 -32.24 31.91
CA TYR A 465 10.01 -33.18 31.39
C TYR A 465 11.31 -33.27 32.23
N ARG A 466 11.45 -32.48 33.30
CA ARG A 466 12.65 -32.45 34.13
C ARG A 466 12.75 -33.65 35.08
N ARG A 467 13.40 -34.73 34.64
CA ARG A 467 13.86 -35.81 35.53
C ARG A 467 14.79 -35.24 36.62
N ARG A 468 14.26 -35.09 37.84
CA ARG A 468 15.06 -34.82 39.03
C ARG A 468 15.56 -36.14 39.61
N SER A 469 16.84 -36.42 39.52
CA SER A 469 17.50 -37.29 40.49
C SER A 469 17.68 -36.49 41.79
N PRO A 470 17.09 -36.91 42.93
CA PRO A 470 17.47 -36.35 44.22
C PRO A 470 18.88 -36.81 44.62
N GLU A 471 19.46 -36.09 45.59
CA GLU A 471 20.61 -36.46 46.47
C GLU A 471 21.99 -35.80 46.25
N GLU A 472 22.37 -35.33 45.06
CA GLU A 472 23.69 -34.66 44.89
C GLU A 472 23.67 -33.12 44.94
N PHE A 473 24.64 -32.53 45.66
CA PHE A 473 24.82 -31.09 45.82
C PHE A 473 25.44 -30.46 44.55
N ASN A 474 24.60 -30.18 43.55
CA ASN A 474 25.05 -29.61 42.28
C ASN A 474 25.32 -28.10 42.40
N PRO A 475 26.56 -27.60 42.19
CA PRO A 475 26.88 -26.17 42.28
C PRO A 475 26.15 -25.30 41.23
N LYS A 476 25.66 -25.88 40.13
CA LYS A 476 24.82 -25.17 39.15
C LYS A 476 23.45 -24.81 39.74
N LEU A 477 22.85 -25.68 40.55
CA LEU A 477 21.60 -25.38 41.27
C LEU A 477 21.79 -24.26 42.30
N ALA A 478 22.97 -24.18 42.93
CA ALA A 478 23.32 -23.08 43.83
C ALA A 478 23.42 -21.74 43.08
N LYS A 479 23.95 -21.72 41.84
CA LYS A 479 23.97 -20.52 41.00
C LYS A 479 22.56 -20.05 40.62
N GLU A 480 21.67 -20.93 40.16
CA GLU A 480 20.29 -20.55 39.85
C GLU A 480 19.55 -20.01 41.09
N PHE A 481 19.76 -20.60 42.27
CA PHE A 481 19.21 -20.07 43.52
C PHE A 481 19.73 -18.67 43.87
N LEU A 482 21.01 -18.38 43.59
CA LEU A 482 21.58 -17.03 43.78
C LEU A 482 20.97 -16.02 42.80
N LYS A 483 20.72 -16.39 41.53
CA LYS A 483 20.01 -15.55 40.56
C LYS A 483 18.57 -15.29 41.03
N GLU A 484 17.84 -16.33 41.44
CA GLU A 484 16.49 -16.19 42.04
C GLU A 484 16.49 -15.18 43.19
N GLN A 485 17.48 -15.25 44.09
CA GLN A 485 17.54 -14.35 45.24
C GLN A 485 17.92 -12.91 44.83
N ALA A 486 18.77 -12.72 43.82
CA ALA A 486 19.09 -11.41 43.27
C ALA A 486 17.84 -10.73 42.68
N TRP A 487 17.01 -11.46 41.93
CA TRP A 487 15.74 -10.96 41.39
C TRP A 487 14.71 -10.65 42.50
N LYS A 488 14.59 -11.49 43.54
CA LYS A 488 13.70 -11.21 44.70
C LYS A 488 14.13 -9.97 45.47
N ASN A 489 15.44 -9.77 45.66
CA ASN A 489 15.98 -8.55 46.24
C ASN A 489 15.62 -7.32 45.37
N HIS A 490 15.81 -7.42 44.05
CA HIS A 490 15.44 -6.37 43.09
C HIS A 490 13.95 -6.03 43.16
N PHE A 491 13.05 -7.02 43.18
CA PHE A 491 11.61 -6.78 43.32
C PHE A 491 11.21 -6.10 44.64
N THR A 492 11.99 -6.32 45.71
CA THR A 492 11.74 -5.69 47.01
C THR A 492 12.11 -4.19 47.02
N GLU A 493 13.04 -3.77 46.16
CA GLU A 493 13.56 -2.40 46.08
C GLU A 493 12.96 -1.58 44.91
N TYR A 494 12.70 -2.23 43.77
CA TYR A 494 12.23 -1.62 42.51
C TYR A 494 10.78 -2.02 42.14
N GLY A 495 10.13 -2.86 42.97
CA GLY A 495 8.76 -3.35 42.75
C GLY A 495 8.67 -4.60 41.86
N GLN A 496 7.48 -5.18 41.75
CA GLN A 496 7.22 -6.34 40.88
C GLN A 496 6.05 -6.08 39.92
N GLY A 497 6.09 -6.74 38.76
CA GLY A 497 5.03 -6.73 37.75
C GLY A 497 5.09 -5.51 36.83
N VAL A 498 3.98 -5.23 36.15
CA VAL A 498 3.89 -4.22 35.07
C VAL A 498 4.38 -2.82 35.47
N CYS A 499 4.16 -2.42 36.72
CA CYS A 499 4.56 -1.11 37.26
C CYS A 499 5.96 -1.07 37.90
N MET A 500 6.81 -2.09 37.72
CA MET A 500 8.19 -2.11 38.23
C MET A 500 9.04 -0.95 37.65
N TYR A 501 9.86 -0.31 38.48
CA TYR A 501 10.86 0.67 38.04
C TYR A 501 11.97 -0.03 37.25
N ARG A 502 12.03 0.18 35.93
CA ARG A 502 13.07 -0.39 35.06
C ARG A 502 14.30 0.52 35.07
N THR A 503 15.47 -0.05 35.36
CA THR A 503 16.72 0.69 35.54
C THR A 503 17.92 -0.07 34.96
N GLU A 504 19.10 0.55 34.94
CA GLU A 504 20.37 -0.15 34.65
C GLU A 504 20.58 -1.37 35.57
N LYS A 505 20.09 -1.34 36.82
CA LYS A 505 20.16 -2.51 37.72
C LYS A 505 19.29 -3.69 37.24
N THR A 506 18.13 -3.40 36.61
CA THR A 506 17.31 -4.42 35.95
C THR A 506 18.04 -5.02 34.76
N LYS A 507 18.74 -4.19 33.98
CA LYS A 507 19.56 -4.60 32.82
C LYS A 507 20.73 -5.51 33.23
N GLU A 508 21.48 -5.13 34.27
CA GLU A 508 22.57 -5.95 34.83
C GLU A 508 22.10 -7.37 35.20
N LEU A 509 20.90 -7.52 35.78
CA LEU A 509 20.35 -8.82 36.16
C LEU A 509 19.93 -9.68 34.96
N VAL A 510 19.49 -9.07 33.86
CA VAL A 510 19.26 -9.79 32.59
C VAL A 510 20.58 -10.22 31.95
N LEU A 511 21.60 -9.36 31.97
CA LEU A 511 22.95 -9.70 31.47
C LEU A 511 23.68 -10.77 32.30
N GLN A 512 23.20 -11.06 33.51
CA GLN A 512 23.63 -12.19 34.36
C GLN A 512 22.78 -13.47 34.15
N GLY A 513 21.82 -13.43 33.22
CA GLY A 513 20.89 -14.50 32.90
C GLY A 513 19.68 -14.52 33.83
N ILE A 514 18.48 -14.71 33.25
CA ILE A 514 17.25 -14.83 34.03
C ILE A 514 17.17 -16.25 34.61
N PRO A 515 16.72 -16.44 35.88
CA PRO A 515 16.48 -17.78 36.44
C PRO A 515 15.52 -18.60 35.57
N GLU A 516 15.81 -19.87 35.35
CA GLU A 516 15.01 -20.74 34.47
C GLU A 516 13.49 -20.71 34.76
N ASN A 517 13.11 -20.63 36.04
CA ASN A 517 11.71 -20.62 36.49
C ASN A 517 11.03 -19.23 36.46
N MET A 518 11.77 -18.17 36.15
CA MET A 518 11.25 -16.79 36.07
C MET A 518 11.19 -16.27 34.62
N ARG A 519 11.72 -17.01 33.64
CA ARG A 519 11.75 -16.59 32.22
C ARG A 519 10.37 -16.27 31.65
N GLY A 520 9.38 -17.15 31.80
CA GLY A 520 8.02 -16.88 31.30
C GLY A 520 7.42 -15.55 31.80
N GLU A 521 7.43 -15.32 33.12
CA GLU A 521 6.94 -14.08 33.74
C GLU A 521 7.70 -12.84 33.24
N LEU A 522 9.03 -12.91 33.20
CA LEU A 522 9.88 -11.77 32.84
C LEU A 522 9.89 -11.49 31.33
N TRP A 523 9.81 -12.50 30.47
CA TRP A 523 9.64 -12.33 29.02
C TRP A 523 8.29 -11.68 28.72
N LEU A 524 7.19 -12.10 29.38
CA LEU A 524 5.87 -11.47 29.25
C LEU A 524 5.89 -9.99 29.70
N LEU A 525 6.60 -9.71 30.80
CA LEU A 525 6.76 -8.37 31.35
C LEU A 525 7.58 -7.44 30.42
N PHE A 526 8.71 -7.92 29.91
CA PHE A 526 9.64 -7.09 29.14
C PHE A 526 9.24 -6.91 27.67
N SER A 527 8.60 -7.90 27.05
CA SER A 527 7.92 -7.76 25.73
C SER A 527 6.67 -6.87 25.78
N GLY A 528 6.07 -6.72 26.96
CA GLY A 528 4.77 -6.09 27.16
C GLY A 528 3.58 -6.99 26.83
N ALA A 529 3.79 -8.24 26.41
CA ALA A 529 2.75 -9.22 26.08
C ALA A 529 1.74 -9.44 27.24
N ILE A 530 2.21 -9.33 28.49
CA ILE A 530 1.39 -9.37 29.70
C ILE A 530 0.22 -8.36 29.68
N ASN A 531 0.37 -7.23 28.97
CA ASN A 531 -0.67 -6.21 28.85
C ASN A 531 -1.77 -6.58 27.84
N GLU A 532 -1.39 -7.20 26.73
CA GLU A 532 -2.33 -7.65 25.68
C GLU A 532 -3.14 -8.84 26.20
N MET A 533 -2.47 -9.83 26.82
CA MET A 533 -3.12 -10.96 27.50
C MET A 533 -4.13 -10.49 28.56
N ALA A 534 -3.73 -9.54 29.43
CA ALA A 534 -4.59 -9.02 30.49
C ALA A 534 -5.78 -8.15 30.02
N THR A 535 -5.85 -7.82 28.72
CA THR A 535 -6.98 -7.08 28.11
C THR A 535 -7.83 -7.94 27.18
N HIS A 536 -7.46 -9.20 26.95
CA HIS A 536 -8.15 -10.13 26.05
C HIS A 536 -8.40 -11.52 26.72
N PRO A 537 -9.08 -11.58 27.87
CA PRO A 537 -9.34 -12.85 28.56
C PRO A 537 -10.14 -13.83 27.68
N GLY A 538 -9.74 -15.10 27.66
CA GLY A 538 -10.37 -16.16 26.86
C GLY A 538 -10.04 -16.14 25.36
N TYR A 539 -9.41 -15.09 24.84
CA TYR A 539 -9.18 -14.89 23.41
C TYR A 539 -8.33 -15.98 22.75
N TYR A 540 -7.40 -16.60 23.50
CA TYR A 540 -6.62 -17.75 22.99
C TYR A 540 -7.48 -19.03 22.86
N GLU A 541 -8.31 -19.34 23.87
CA GLU A 541 -9.27 -20.46 23.86
C GLU A 541 -10.22 -20.34 22.65
N ASP A 542 -10.80 -19.14 22.49
CA ASP A 542 -11.62 -18.72 21.34
C ASP A 542 -10.93 -18.93 19.98
N LEU A 543 -9.64 -18.61 19.86
CA LEU A 543 -8.87 -18.77 18.61
C LEU A 543 -8.53 -20.22 18.30
N VAL A 544 -8.20 -21.02 19.33
CA VAL A 544 -7.94 -22.45 19.17
C VAL A 544 -9.19 -23.14 18.65
N GLU A 545 -10.35 -22.95 19.28
CA GLU A 545 -11.61 -23.53 18.82
C GLU A 545 -11.96 -23.09 17.38
N LYS A 546 -11.78 -21.81 17.06
CA LYS A 546 -12.08 -21.26 15.72
C LYS A 546 -11.08 -21.66 14.65
N SER A 547 -9.92 -22.22 14.99
CA SER A 547 -8.87 -22.60 14.03
C SER A 547 -8.66 -24.12 13.90
N MET A 548 -9.03 -24.91 14.91
CA MET A 548 -9.01 -26.37 14.83
C MET A 548 -9.84 -26.91 13.66
N GLY A 549 -9.28 -27.86 12.91
CA GLY A 549 -9.92 -28.50 11.77
C GLY A 549 -10.00 -27.67 10.49
N LYS A 550 -9.51 -26.42 10.48
CA LYS A 550 -9.35 -25.63 9.24
C LYS A 550 -8.07 -26.03 8.50
N TYR A 551 -8.15 -26.02 7.18
CA TYR A 551 -7.07 -26.40 6.29
C TYR A 551 -6.73 -25.25 5.34
N ASN A 552 -5.46 -24.85 5.31
CA ASN A 552 -4.87 -23.85 4.42
C ASN A 552 -3.35 -24.09 4.30
N LEU A 553 -2.68 -23.35 3.40
CA LEU A 553 -1.23 -23.47 3.19
C LEU A 553 -0.43 -23.37 4.50
N ALA A 554 -0.72 -22.36 5.34
CA ALA A 554 -0.02 -22.19 6.62
C ALA A 554 -0.15 -23.42 7.54
N THR A 555 -1.30 -24.11 7.57
CA THR A 555 -1.44 -25.36 8.33
C THR A 555 -0.65 -26.53 7.73
N GLU A 556 -0.54 -26.64 6.40
CA GLU A 556 0.33 -27.66 5.76
C GLU A 556 1.80 -27.46 6.13
N GLU A 557 2.25 -26.20 6.10
CA GLU A 557 3.62 -25.83 6.43
C GLU A 557 3.93 -26.01 7.93
N ILE A 558 2.97 -25.75 8.81
CA ILE A 558 3.08 -26.06 10.23
C ILE A 558 3.28 -27.57 10.43
N GLU A 559 2.41 -28.45 9.90
CA GLU A 559 2.52 -29.91 10.13
C GLU A 559 3.86 -30.49 9.66
N ARG A 560 4.37 -30.00 8.53
CA ARG A 560 5.70 -30.32 7.98
C ARG A 560 6.85 -29.90 8.91
N ASP A 561 6.63 -28.84 9.70
CA ASP A 561 7.66 -28.20 10.51
C ASP A 561 7.66 -28.65 11.99
N LEU A 562 6.53 -29.09 12.54
CA LEU A 562 6.40 -29.55 13.93
C LEU A 562 7.50 -30.53 14.34
N HIS A 563 7.67 -31.60 13.57
CA HIS A 563 8.60 -32.70 13.90
C HIS A 563 10.08 -32.35 13.69
N ARG A 564 10.39 -31.23 13.02
CA ARG A 564 11.75 -30.67 12.91
C ARG A 564 12.01 -29.50 13.87
N SER A 565 11.14 -29.28 14.86
CA SER A 565 11.22 -28.18 15.82
C SER A 565 11.86 -28.65 17.13
N LEU A 566 13.13 -28.28 17.36
CA LEU A 566 13.96 -28.74 18.49
C LEU A 566 13.88 -30.28 18.70
N PRO A 567 14.17 -31.10 17.67
CA PRO A 567 13.95 -32.56 17.70
C PRO A 567 14.80 -33.28 18.75
N GLU A 568 15.90 -32.67 19.18
CA GLU A 568 16.78 -33.15 20.24
C GLU A 568 16.16 -33.02 21.65
N HIS A 569 15.16 -32.16 21.82
CA HIS A 569 14.60 -31.83 23.13
C HIS A 569 13.40 -32.73 23.52
N PRO A 570 13.41 -33.41 24.69
CA PRO A 570 12.39 -34.42 25.05
C PRO A 570 10.93 -33.96 25.01
N ALA A 571 10.66 -32.66 25.19
CA ALA A 571 9.31 -32.12 25.13
C ALA A 571 8.66 -32.21 23.73
N PHE A 572 9.47 -32.14 22.65
CA PHE A 572 8.98 -32.20 21.26
C PHE A 572 9.13 -33.60 20.64
N GLN A 573 9.68 -34.55 21.39
CA GLN A 573 9.60 -35.99 21.11
C GLN A 573 8.28 -36.60 21.64
N ASN A 574 7.34 -35.77 22.12
CA ASN A 574 6.08 -36.17 22.74
C ASN A 574 4.90 -35.44 22.08
N GLU A 575 3.82 -36.18 21.82
CA GLU A 575 2.59 -35.67 21.21
C GLU A 575 2.00 -34.46 21.95
N MET A 576 2.14 -34.37 23.28
CA MET A 576 1.69 -33.23 24.08
C MET A 576 2.38 -31.91 23.69
N GLY A 577 3.71 -31.93 23.53
CA GLY A 577 4.47 -30.73 23.16
C GLY A 577 4.26 -30.35 21.69
N ILE A 578 4.18 -31.36 20.81
CA ILE A 578 3.84 -31.19 19.39
C ILE A 578 2.41 -30.63 19.22
N ALA A 579 1.44 -31.08 20.01
CA ALA A 579 0.06 -30.57 19.98
C ALA A 579 -0.05 -29.13 20.52
N ALA A 580 0.70 -28.77 21.56
CA ALA A 580 0.78 -27.39 22.04
C ALA A 580 1.43 -26.46 20.99
N LEU A 581 2.54 -26.89 20.37
CA LEU A 581 3.20 -26.16 19.29
C LEU A 581 2.27 -25.94 18.09
N ARG A 582 1.56 -26.99 17.66
CA ARG A 582 0.51 -26.93 16.64
C ARG A 582 -0.55 -25.88 16.98
N ARG A 583 -1.18 -25.97 18.16
CA ARG A 583 -2.25 -25.05 18.57
C ARG A 583 -1.78 -23.59 18.62
N VAL A 584 -0.59 -23.30 19.15
CA VAL A 584 -0.06 -21.92 19.20
C VAL A 584 0.20 -21.37 17.80
N LEU A 585 0.87 -22.12 16.93
CA LEU A 585 1.18 -21.68 15.56
C LEU A 585 -0.09 -21.51 14.72
N THR A 586 -1.02 -22.46 14.77
CA THR A 586 -2.29 -22.41 14.02
C THR A 586 -3.21 -21.29 14.52
N ALA A 587 -3.31 -21.07 15.83
CA ALA A 587 -4.08 -19.95 16.39
C ALA A 587 -3.48 -18.59 16.00
N TYR A 588 -2.15 -18.46 15.94
CA TYR A 588 -1.50 -17.24 15.47
C TYR A 588 -1.74 -17.00 13.97
N ALA A 589 -1.53 -18.02 13.13
CA ALA A 589 -1.76 -17.92 11.69
C ALA A 589 -3.24 -17.58 11.37
N PHE A 590 -4.17 -18.05 12.18
CA PHE A 590 -5.59 -17.70 12.07
C PHE A 590 -5.91 -16.28 12.61
N ARG A 591 -5.22 -15.82 13.67
CA ARG A 591 -5.33 -14.44 14.18
C ARG A 591 -4.92 -13.39 13.14
N ASN A 592 -3.81 -13.62 12.43
CA ASN A 592 -3.20 -12.63 11.56
C ASN A 592 -2.83 -13.23 10.18
N PRO A 593 -3.81 -13.44 9.28
CA PRO A 593 -3.58 -14.05 7.97
C PRO A 593 -2.59 -13.29 7.06
N ASN A 594 -2.39 -11.98 7.27
CA ASN A 594 -1.39 -11.18 6.55
C ASN A 594 0.06 -11.60 6.88
N ILE A 595 0.28 -12.20 8.05
CA ILE A 595 1.58 -12.78 8.46
C ILE A 595 1.53 -14.30 8.26
N GLY A 596 0.43 -14.94 8.66
CA GLY A 596 0.21 -16.37 8.48
C GLY A 596 1.19 -17.20 9.31
N TYR A 597 1.90 -18.11 8.63
CA TYR A 597 3.03 -18.85 9.17
C TYR A 597 4.28 -18.58 8.33
N CYS A 598 5.43 -18.52 8.99
CA CYS A 598 6.74 -18.35 8.37
C CYS A 598 7.71 -19.35 9.01
N GLN A 599 8.46 -20.09 8.18
CA GLN A 599 9.50 -21.01 8.64
C GLN A 599 10.49 -20.25 9.55
N ALA A 600 10.87 -20.87 10.68
CA ALA A 600 11.55 -20.32 11.87
C ALA A 600 10.62 -19.90 13.02
N MET A 601 9.34 -19.55 12.77
CA MET A 601 8.38 -19.29 13.87
C MET A 601 8.21 -20.52 14.77
N ASN A 602 8.27 -21.72 14.19
CA ASN A 602 8.26 -22.99 14.90
C ASN A 602 9.41 -23.13 15.91
N ILE A 603 10.65 -22.76 15.52
CA ILE A 603 11.84 -22.82 16.39
C ILE A 603 11.68 -21.87 17.58
N VAL A 604 11.27 -20.63 17.33
CA VAL A 604 11.04 -19.64 18.39
C VAL A 604 9.91 -20.09 19.31
N THR A 605 8.76 -20.49 18.76
CA THR A 605 7.58 -20.90 19.53
C THR A 605 7.83 -22.13 20.40
N SER A 606 8.62 -23.09 19.92
CA SER A 606 9.10 -24.22 20.73
C SER A 606 9.82 -23.74 21.99
N VAL A 607 10.73 -22.78 21.89
CA VAL A 607 11.47 -22.23 23.04
C VAL A 607 10.54 -21.43 23.98
N LEU A 608 9.54 -20.73 23.44
CA LEU A 608 8.54 -20.05 24.29
C LEU A 608 7.74 -21.07 25.13
N LEU A 609 7.29 -22.17 24.52
CA LEU A 609 6.57 -23.25 25.21
C LEU A 609 7.39 -24.02 26.25
N LEU A 610 8.73 -23.94 26.20
CA LEU A 610 9.58 -24.52 27.24
C LEU A 610 9.50 -23.73 28.56
N TYR A 611 9.36 -22.40 28.51
CA TYR A 611 9.44 -21.51 29.68
C TYR A 611 8.14 -20.79 30.06
N ALA A 612 7.12 -20.80 29.19
CA ALA A 612 5.81 -20.19 29.41
C ALA A 612 4.67 -21.21 29.22
N LYS A 613 3.47 -20.94 29.75
CA LYS A 613 2.26 -21.73 29.46
C LYS A 613 1.84 -21.56 27.98
N GLU A 614 0.89 -22.35 27.51
CA GLU A 614 0.46 -22.34 26.10
C GLU A 614 -0.07 -20.97 25.62
N GLU A 615 -1.01 -20.37 26.35
CA GLU A 615 -1.50 -19.01 26.06
C GLU A 615 -0.40 -17.94 26.21
N GLU A 616 0.47 -18.09 27.21
CA GLU A 616 1.57 -17.15 27.46
C GLU A 616 2.58 -17.17 26.31
N ALA A 617 2.90 -18.35 25.78
CA ALA A 617 3.74 -18.53 24.60
C ALA A 617 3.08 -17.95 23.33
N PHE A 618 1.76 -18.07 23.18
CA PHE A 618 1.00 -17.39 22.12
C PHE A 618 1.12 -15.87 22.21
N TRP A 619 0.91 -15.26 23.38
CA TRP A 619 1.03 -13.80 23.53
C TRP A 619 2.48 -13.30 23.39
N LEU A 620 3.48 -14.12 23.75
CA LEU A 620 4.89 -13.85 23.45
C LEU A 620 5.17 -13.89 21.94
N LEU A 621 4.62 -14.87 21.21
CA LEU A 621 4.72 -14.95 19.74
C LEU A 621 4.03 -13.75 19.07
N VAL A 622 2.85 -13.33 19.55
CA VAL A 622 2.17 -12.10 19.11
C VAL A 622 3.07 -10.89 19.32
N ALA A 623 3.59 -10.65 20.53
CA ALA A 623 4.47 -9.51 20.79
C ALA A 623 5.75 -9.55 19.94
N LEU A 624 6.31 -10.73 19.71
CA LEU A 624 7.52 -10.95 18.90
C LEU A 624 7.27 -10.61 17.43
N CYS A 625 6.32 -11.27 16.75
CA CYS A 625 6.04 -11.08 15.33
C CYS A 625 5.33 -9.74 15.02
N GLU A 626 4.51 -9.22 15.93
CA GLU A 626 3.70 -8.03 15.66
C GLU A 626 4.34 -6.71 16.13
N ARG A 627 5.23 -6.72 17.14
CA ARG A 627 5.75 -5.49 17.77
C ARG A 627 7.27 -5.41 17.92
N MET A 628 7.95 -6.52 18.23
CA MET A 628 9.41 -6.50 18.45
C MET A 628 10.22 -6.73 17.16
N LEU A 629 9.70 -7.56 16.27
CA LEU A 629 10.25 -7.90 14.94
C LEU A 629 9.18 -7.65 13.86
N PRO A 630 8.74 -6.39 13.65
CA PRO A 630 7.77 -6.08 12.61
C PRO A 630 8.32 -6.47 11.23
N ASP A 631 7.43 -6.96 10.37
CA ASP A 631 7.70 -7.34 8.98
C ASP A 631 8.70 -8.51 8.80
N TYR A 632 9.25 -9.11 9.88
CA TYR A 632 10.20 -10.24 9.82
C TYR A 632 9.57 -11.53 9.30
N TYR A 633 8.38 -11.87 9.82
CA TYR A 633 7.75 -13.18 9.63
C TYR A 633 6.60 -13.16 8.62
N ASN A 634 6.55 -12.16 7.73
CA ASN A 634 5.62 -12.18 6.60
C ASN A 634 6.19 -13.03 5.44
N THR A 635 5.38 -13.34 4.45
CA THR A 635 5.74 -14.23 3.31
C THR A 635 6.95 -13.76 2.50
N ARG A 636 7.30 -12.46 2.55
CA ARG A 636 8.45 -11.85 1.87
C ARG A 636 9.64 -11.57 2.81
N VAL A 637 9.55 -11.94 4.09
CA VAL A 637 10.52 -11.72 5.18
C VAL A 637 11.15 -10.32 5.21
N VAL A 638 10.38 -9.29 4.85
CA VAL A 638 10.92 -7.97 4.46
C VAL A 638 11.69 -7.30 5.60
N GLY A 639 11.20 -7.40 6.84
CA GLY A 639 11.86 -6.84 8.01
C GLY A 639 13.24 -7.47 8.26
N ALA A 640 13.39 -8.78 8.04
CA ALA A 640 14.65 -9.48 8.19
C ALA A 640 15.64 -9.14 7.07
N LEU A 641 15.17 -8.97 5.82
CA LEU A 641 15.98 -8.49 4.71
C LEU A 641 16.45 -7.03 4.90
N VAL A 642 15.59 -6.18 5.49
CA VAL A 642 15.97 -4.81 5.87
C VAL A 642 17.06 -4.82 6.94
N ASP A 643 16.89 -5.62 8.00
CA ASP A 643 17.88 -5.70 9.07
C ASP A 643 19.16 -6.44 8.67
N GLN A 644 19.12 -7.34 7.69
CA GLN A 644 20.33 -7.80 6.98
C GLN A 644 21.08 -6.62 6.37
N GLY A 645 20.42 -5.75 5.60
CA GLY A 645 21.06 -4.56 5.01
C GLY A 645 21.58 -3.57 6.06
N VAL A 646 20.93 -3.48 7.22
CA VAL A 646 21.44 -2.73 8.39
C VAL A 646 22.68 -3.40 8.98
N PHE A 647 22.72 -4.73 9.05
CA PHE A 647 23.86 -5.49 9.55
C PHE A 647 25.07 -5.39 8.61
N GLU A 648 24.85 -5.42 7.29
CA GLU A 648 25.87 -5.14 6.27
C GLU A 648 26.46 -3.72 6.45
N GLU A 649 25.62 -2.69 6.61
CA GLU A 649 26.06 -1.31 6.82
C GLU A 649 26.77 -1.10 8.17
N LEU A 650 26.33 -1.81 9.24
CA LEU A 650 27.03 -1.83 10.53
C LEU A 650 28.37 -2.59 10.44
N ALA A 651 28.45 -3.70 9.71
CA ALA A 651 29.68 -4.46 9.52
C ALA A 651 30.73 -3.64 8.75
N HIS A 652 30.32 -2.91 7.71
CA HIS A 652 31.17 -1.94 7.01
C HIS A 652 31.70 -0.83 7.96
N VAL A 653 30.88 -0.34 8.90
CA VAL A 653 31.30 0.71 9.85
C VAL A 653 32.23 0.19 10.95
N TYR A 654 31.93 -0.98 11.53
CA TYR A 654 32.60 -1.48 12.74
C TYR A 654 33.70 -2.53 12.48
N VAL A 655 33.64 -3.27 11.38
CA VAL A 655 34.64 -4.29 10.96
C VAL A 655 34.99 -4.18 9.45
N PRO A 656 35.34 -2.98 8.92
CA PRO A 656 35.47 -2.72 7.48
C PRO A 656 36.36 -3.71 6.71
N GLN A 657 37.55 -4.04 7.26
CA GLN A 657 38.50 -4.97 6.63
C GLN A 657 37.89 -6.35 6.40
N LEU A 658 37.02 -6.79 7.31
CA LEU A 658 36.30 -8.06 7.20
C LEU A 658 35.10 -7.95 6.25
N TYR A 659 34.39 -6.82 6.28
CA TYR A 659 33.27 -6.56 5.38
C TYR A 659 33.70 -6.66 3.91
N ASP A 660 34.78 -5.98 3.51
CA ASP A 660 35.26 -6.00 2.11
C ASP A 660 35.55 -7.42 1.60
N CYS A 661 36.10 -8.28 2.47
CA CYS A 661 36.38 -9.69 2.18
C CYS A 661 35.10 -10.54 2.15
N MET A 662 34.24 -10.43 3.16
CA MET A 662 33.01 -11.24 3.27
C MET A 662 31.92 -10.82 2.27
N GLN A 663 31.90 -9.58 1.82
CA GLN A 663 30.98 -9.08 0.80
C GLN A 663 31.29 -9.68 -0.58
N ALA A 664 32.57 -9.84 -0.92
CA ALA A 664 32.99 -10.54 -2.15
C ALA A 664 32.55 -12.02 -2.17
N LEU A 665 32.38 -12.63 -1.00
CA LEU A 665 31.88 -13.99 -0.81
C LEU A 665 30.37 -14.06 -0.49
N SER A 666 29.67 -12.93 -0.39
CA SER A 666 28.25 -12.84 0.02
C SER A 666 27.91 -13.54 1.36
N VAL A 667 28.90 -13.71 2.26
CA VAL A 667 28.72 -14.50 3.49
C VAL A 667 27.79 -13.81 4.50
N ILE A 668 27.89 -12.49 4.64
CA ILE A 668 27.07 -11.70 5.59
C ILE A 668 25.58 -11.80 5.23
N SER A 669 25.24 -11.74 3.95
CA SER A 669 23.88 -11.94 3.45
C SER A 669 23.35 -13.36 3.71
N THR A 670 24.19 -14.39 3.56
CA THR A 670 23.78 -15.79 3.75
C THR A 670 23.53 -16.15 5.22
N ILE A 671 24.37 -15.69 6.15
CA ILE A 671 24.27 -16.05 7.58
C ILE A 671 23.20 -15.26 8.34
N SER A 672 22.99 -13.99 7.98
CA SER A 672 22.23 -13.03 8.80
C SER A 672 20.75 -13.39 8.94
N LEU A 673 20.09 -13.82 7.86
CA LEU A 673 18.69 -14.26 7.91
C LEU A 673 18.48 -15.42 8.89
N SER A 674 19.38 -16.41 8.90
CA SER A 674 19.33 -17.55 9.83
C SER A 674 19.47 -17.10 11.29
N TRP A 675 20.45 -16.25 11.55
CA TRP A 675 20.71 -15.69 12.89
C TRP A 675 19.55 -14.82 13.39
N PHE A 676 18.95 -14.01 12.51
CA PHE A 676 17.98 -12.98 12.89
C PHE A 676 16.55 -13.55 12.99
N LEU A 677 16.12 -14.40 12.06
CA LEU A 677 14.78 -15.03 12.10
C LEU A 677 14.62 -16.00 13.28
N THR A 678 15.70 -16.62 13.74
CA THR A 678 15.68 -17.56 14.87
C THR A 678 16.18 -16.98 16.19
N LEU A 679 16.64 -15.72 16.23
CA LEU A 679 17.32 -15.14 17.41
C LEU A 679 18.49 -16.02 17.89
N PHE A 680 19.31 -16.48 16.95
CA PHE A 680 20.39 -17.48 17.09
C PHE A 680 19.98 -18.90 17.56
N LEU A 681 18.69 -19.18 17.82
CA LEU A 681 18.23 -20.48 18.35
C LEU A 681 18.55 -21.70 17.49
N SER A 682 18.84 -21.53 16.19
CA SER A 682 19.16 -22.64 15.27
C SER A 682 20.64 -22.72 14.85
N VAL A 683 21.53 -21.97 15.51
CA VAL A 683 22.96 -21.88 15.12
C VAL A 683 23.93 -21.95 16.30
N MET A 684 23.45 -22.00 17.54
CA MET A 684 24.29 -22.12 18.74
C MET A 684 23.62 -23.04 19.78
N PRO A 685 24.36 -23.61 20.74
CA PRO A 685 23.79 -24.48 21.76
C PRO A 685 22.62 -23.83 22.52
N PHE A 686 21.51 -24.55 22.65
CA PHE A 686 20.23 -24.07 23.21
C PHE A 686 20.40 -23.32 24.53
N GLU A 687 21.20 -23.85 25.46
CA GLU A 687 21.48 -23.24 26.77
C GLU A 687 22.14 -21.86 26.70
N SER A 688 22.89 -21.60 25.64
CA SER A 688 23.50 -20.29 25.35
C SER A 688 22.53 -19.40 24.59
N ALA A 689 21.78 -19.96 23.63
CA ALA A 689 20.79 -19.24 22.84
C ALA A 689 19.66 -18.64 23.70
N VAL A 690 19.21 -19.34 24.75
CA VAL A 690 18.19 -18.82 25.69
C VAL A 690 18.67 -17.58 26.46
N VAL A 691 19.98 -17.41 26.70
CA VAL A 691 20.55 -16.17 27.28
C VAL A 691 20.49 -15.01 26.29
N VAL A 692 20.62 -15.28 24.99
CA VAL A 692 20.39 -14.28 23.93
C VAL A 692 18.91 -13.87 23.90
N VAL A 693 17.99 -14.81 24.07
CA VAL A 693 16.54 -14.55 24.17
C VAL A 693 16.17 -13.75 25.43
N ASP A 694 16.77 -14.06 26.59
CA ASP A 694 16.65 -13.23 27.82
C ASP A 694 17.02 -11.77 27.54
N CYS A 695 18.17 -11.54 26.88
CA CYS A 695 18.63 -10.21 26.52
C CYS A 695 17.74 -9.54 25.46
N PHE A 696 17.27 -10.29 24.45
CA PHE A 696 16.38 -9.78 23.41
C PHE A 696 15.04 -9.33 23.98
N PHE A 697 14.43 -10.09 24.90
CA PHE A 697 13.18 -9.66 25.51
C PHE A 697 13.34 -8.38 26.35
N TYR A 698 14.53 -8.11 26.91
CA TYR A 698 14.80 -6.87 27.63
C TYR A 698 15.19 -5.68 26.72
N GLU A 699 16.13 -5.83 25.79
CA GLU A 699 16.71 -4.72 24.97
C GLU A 699 16.21 -4.67 23.51
N GLY A 700 15.54 -5.72 23.03
CA GLY A 700 15.10 -5.86 21.64
C GLY A 700 16.22 -6.20 20.67
N ILE A 701 15.95 -6.07 19.37
CA ILE A 701 16.85 -6.46 18.25
C ILE A 701 18.27 -5.86 18.34
N LYS A 702 18.46 -4.73 19.03
CA LYS A 702 19.77 -4.08 19.25
C LYS A 702 20.84 -5.08 19.71
N VAL A 703 20.51 -5.98 20.65
CA VAL A 703 21.47 -6.95 21.17
C VAL A 703 21.86 -8.02 20.14
N ILE A 704 20.96 -8.34 19.19
CA ILE A 704 21.22 -9.31 18.12
C ILE A 704 22.24 -8.75 17.13
N PHE A 705 22.12 -7.48 16.74
CA PHE A 705 23.14 -6.77 15.95
C PHE A 705 24.50 -6.73 16.68
N GLN A 706 24.50 -6.34 17.96
CA GLN A 706 25.74 -6.26 18.75
C GLN A 706 26.41 -7.64 18.87
N LEU A 707 25.64 -8.70 19.14
CA LEU A 707 26.14 -10.07 19.23
C LEU A 707 26.69 -10.56 17.89
N ALA A 708 25.98 -10.32 16.79
CA ALA A 708 26.41 -10.70 15.44
C ALA A 708 27.73 -10.01 15.04
N LEU A 709 27.90 -8.73 15.37
CA LEU A 709 29.18 -8.03 15.20
C LEU A 709 30.30 -8.64 16.06
N SER A 710 30.01 -9.04 17.31
CA SER A 710 30.99 -9.74 18.16
C SER A 710 31.40 -11.12 17.64
N VAL A 711 30.49 -11.85 17.02
CA VAL A 711 30.81 -13.15 16.38
C VAL A 711 31.72 -12.94 15.17
N LEU A 712 31.49 -11.91 14.35
CA LEU A 712 32.37 -11.55 13.23
C LEU A 712 33.75 -11.06 13.72
N ASP A 713 33.78 -10.11 14.65
CA ASP A 713 35.00 -9.54 15.25
C ASP A 713 35.88 -10.62 15.92
N ALA A 714 35.28 -11.59 16.62
CA ALA A 714 36.02 -12.67 17.28
C ALA A 714 36.71 -13.63 16.29
N ASN A 715 36.21 -13.74 15.06
CA ASN A 715 36.72 -14.67 14.04
C ASN A 715 37.49 -13.97 12.90
N ILE A 716 37.68 -12.66 12.98
CA ILE A 716 38.23 -11.81 11.90
C ILE A 716 39.51 -12.37 11.25
N HIS A 717 40.46 -12.86 12.03
CA HIS A 717 41.72 -13.41 11.51
C HIS A 717 41.58 -14.71 10.72
N GLN A 718 40.55 -15.52 11.00
CA GLN A 718 40.27 -16.75 10.26
C GLN A 718 39.46 -16.43 9.01
N LEU A 719 38.44 -15.56 9.15
CA LEU A 719 37.58 -15.15 8.04
C LEU A 719 38.33 -14.38 6.95
N LEU A 720 39.29 -13.52 7.30
CA LEU A 720 40.20 -12.84 6.36
C LEU A 720 41.14 -13.80 5.59
N SER A 721 41.19 -15.08 5.95
CA SER A 721 41.96 -16.11 5.24
C SER A 721 41.10 -17.09 4.42
N CYS A 722 39.77 -16.93 4.45
CA CYS A 722 38.84 -17.78 3.71
C CYS A 722 38.96 -17.56 2.19
N LYS A 723 38.73 -18.63 1.43
CA LYS A 723 38.73 -18.61 -0.05
C LYS A 723 37.35 -18.69 -0.67
N ASP A 724 36.40 -19.25 0.07
CA ASP A 724 35.01 -19.48 -0.33
C ASP A 724 34.07 -19.27 0.86
N ASP A 725 32.77 -19.19 0.55
CA ASP A 725 31.69 -19.00 1.51
C ASP A 725 31.48 -20.23 2.41
N GLY A 726 31.74 -21.44 1.90
CA GLY A 726 31.69 -22.69 2.66
C GLY A 726 32.70 -22.75 3.80
N GLU A 727 33.94 -22.33 3.56
CA GLU A 727 35.00 -22.22 4.57
C GLU A 727 34.61 -21.21 5.67
N ALA A 728 34.09 -20.03 5.28
CA ALA A 728 33.63 -18.99 6.19
C ALA A 728 32.42 -19.43 7.04
N MET A 729 31.41 -20.06 6.42
CA MET A 729 30.27 -20.65 7.13
C MET A 729 30.71 -21.74 8.11
N THR A 730 31.68 -22.58 7.73
CA THR A 730 32.22 -23.63 8.61
C THR A 730 32.95 -23.07 9.83
N ILE A 731 33.71 -21.98 9.66
CA ILE A 731 34.39 -21.27 10.77
C ILE A 731 33.36 -20.67 11.74
N LEU A 732 32.35 -19.99 11.22
CA LEU A 732 31.27 -19.39 12.02
C LEU A 732 30.44 -20.43 12.75
N GLY A 733 30.10 -21.55 12.10
CA GLY A 733 29.41 -22.69 12.71
C GLY A 733 30.20 -23.26 13.90
N ARG A 734 31.47 -23.63 13.69
CA ARG A 734 32.34 -24.16 14.77
C ARG A 734 32.51 -23.18 15.93
N TYR A 735 32.58 -21.87 15.66
CA TYR A 735 32.66 -20.87 16.71
C TYR A 735 31.36 -20.82 17.53
N LEU A 736 30.20 -20.80 16.88
CA LEU A 736 28.91 -20.74 17.56
C LEU A 736 28.58 -22.03 18.32
N ASP A 737 28.92 -23.20 17.77
CA ASP A 737 28.86 -24.49 18.46
C ASP A 737 29.76 -24.54 19.71
N SER A 738 30.88 -23.78 19.75
CA SER A 738 31.75 -23.66 20.93
C SER A 738 31.30 -22.61 21.97
N VAL A 739 30.16 -21.92 21.76
CA VAL A 739 29.60 -20.98 22.73
C VAL A 739 28.79 -21.73 23.80
N THR A 740 29.37 -21.89 25.00
CA THR A 740 28.78 -22.68 26.10
C THR A 740 28.24 -21.82 27.25
N ASN A 741 27.16 -22.29 27.88
CA ASN A 741 26.61 -21.71 29.11
C ASN A 741 27.13 -22.49 30.33
N LYS A 742 28.09 -21.90 31.05
CA LYS A 742 28.77 -22.54 32.19
C LYS A 742 27.93 -22.57 33.48
N ASP A 743 26.77 -21.94 33.47
CA ASP A 743 25.82 -21.87 34.58
C ASP A 743 24.62 -22.81 34.41
N SER A 744 24.27 -23.21 33.18
CA SER A 744 23.08 -24.02 32.90
C SER A 744 23.05 -25.31 33.73
N THR A 745 21.88 -25.62 34.31
CA THR A 745 21.67 -26.84 35.10
C THR A 745 21.37 -28.08 34.26
N LEU A 746 21.15 -27.90 32.96
CA LEU A 746 20.69 -28.93 32.03
C LEU A 746 21.88 -29.71 31.43
N PRO A 747 21.67 -30.96 30.96
CA PRO A 747 22.69 -31.69 30.22
C PRO A 747 22.98 -30.98 28.88
N PRO A 748 24.23 -30.92 28.41
CA PRO A 748 24.53 -30.36 27.10
C PRO A 748 23.86 -31.20 26.01
N ILE A 749 22.88 -30.61 25.33
CA ILE A 749 22.22 -31.20 24.17
C ILE A 749 23.15 -30.98 22.95
N PRO A 750 23.68 -32.03 22.29
CA PRO A 750 24.59 -31.85 21.17
C PRO A 750 23.85 -31.41 19.91
N HIS A 751 24.06 -30.15 19.51
CA HIS A 751 23.44 -29.56 18.33
C HIS A 751 23.77 -30.34 17.06
N LEU A 752 22.78 -30.58 16.20
CA LEU A 752 22.86 -31.37 14.97
C LEU A 752 24.07 -31.04 14.06
N HIS A 753 24.52 -29.77 14.02
CA HIS A 753 25.68 -29.38 13.21
C HIS A 753 27.00 -29.91 13.77
N SER A 754 27.17 -29.94 15.10
CA SER A 754 28.33 -30.51 15.78
C SER A 754 28.48 -32.03 15.55
N LEU A 755 27.42 -32.72 15.14
CA LEU A 755 27.46 -34.14 14.76
C LEU A 755 27.91 -34.37 13.30
N LEU A 756 28.00 -33.31 12.49
CA LEU A 756 28.40 -33.35 11.08
C LEU A 756 29.83 -32.82 10.85
N THR A 757 30.39 -32.06 11.79
CA THR A 757 31.78 -31.57 11.72
C THR A 757 32.77 -32.60 12.25
N ASP A 758 33.44 -33.33 11.35
CA ASP A 758 34.33 -34.44 11.69
C ASP A 758 35.64 -34.04 12.42
N ASN A 759 36.21 -35.01 13.13
CA ASN A 759 37.33 -34.98 14.08
C ASN A 759 38.49 -34.03 13.71
N ARG A 760 38.52 -32.84 14.33
CA ARG A 760 39.68 -31.96 14.46
C ARG A 760 39.74 -31.36 15.87
N ASP A 761 40.86 -30.71 16.20
CA ASP A 761 41.10 -30.15 17.54
C ASP A 761 39.95 -29.24 18.01
N PRO A 762 39.49 -29.36 19.27
CA PRO A 762 38.33 -28.63 19.77
C PRO A 762 38.59 -27.13 19.79
N HIS A 763 37.65 -26.35 19.22
CA HIS A 763 37.64 -24.90 19.36
C HIS A 763 37.58 -24.51 20.85
N PRO A 764 38.30 -23.45 21.30
CA PRO A 764 38.20 -22.98 22.67
C PRO A 764 36.76 -22.63 23.06
N GLU A 765 36.30 -23.13 24.23
CA GLU A 765 34.96 -22.79 24.75
C GLU A 765 34.82 -21.28 24.99
N VAL A 766 33.79 -20.68 24.40
CA VAL A 766 33.42 -19.28 24.63
C VAL A 766 32.25 -19.24 25.61
N ASP A 767 32.44 -18.66 26.78
CA ASP A 767 31.35 -18.43 27.74
C ASP A 767 30.37 -17.38 27.20
N ILE A 768 29.08 -17.74 27.09
CA ILE A 768 28.03 -16.86 26.56
C ILE A 768 27.95 -15.51 27.30
N PHE A 769 28.11 -15.50 28.63
CA PHE A 769 28.05 -14.26 29.42
C PHE A 769 29.25 -13.35 29.12
N LYS A 770 30.41 -13.92 28.80
CA LYS A 770 31.58 -13.19 28.32
C LYS A 770 31.34 -12.63 26.91
N LEU A 771 30.75 -13.40 25.99
CA LEU A 771 30.45 -12.96 24.63
C LEU A 771 29.44 -11.80 24.62
N VAL A 772 28.34 -11.94 25.37
CA VAL A 772 27.35 -10.86 25.54
C VAL A 772 27.98 -9.62 26.17
N ARG A 773 28.78 -9.75 27.24
CA ARG A 773 29.46 -8.58 27.82
C ARG A 773 30.38 -7.87 26.82
N ILE A 774 31.13 -8.63 26.00
CA ILE A 774 32.00 -8.06 24.95
C ILE A 774 31.19 -7.30 23.89
N SER A 775 29.97 -7.72 23.57
CA SER A 775 29.14 -7.02 22.58
C SER A 775 28.63 -5.66 23.08
N TYR A 776 28.27 -5.55 24.35
CA TYR A 776 27.97 -4.25 24.97
C TYR A 776 29.23 -3.38 25.14
N GLU A 777 30.39 -3.98 25.45
CA GLU A 777 31.66 -3.23 25.61
C GLU A 777 32.22 -2.69 24.28
N LYS A 778 32.14 -3.45 23.18
CA LYS A 778 32.62 -3.02 21.86
C LYS A 778 31.59 -2.22 21.06
N PHE A 779 30.32 -2.60 21.12
CA PHE A 779 29.27 -2.09 20.23
C PHE A 779 28.13 -1.37 20.97
N GLY A 780 28.35 -1.00 22.23
CA GLY A 780 27.42 -0.21 23.05
C GLY A 780 27.06 1.18 22.49
N SER A 781 27.82 1.69 21.51
CA SER A 781 27.55 2.92 20.77
C SER A 781 26.37 2.81 19.80
N ILE A 782 25.90 1.60 19.47
CA ILE A 782 24.76 1.39 18.57
C ILE A 782 23.46 1.73 19.32
N ARG A 783 22.85 2.87 18.99
CA ARG A 783 21.58 3.34 19.55
C ARG A 783 20.39 2.95 18.67
N ALA A 784 19.22 2.77 19.27
CA ALA A 784 18.02 2.30 18.57
C ALA A 784 17.54 3.28 17.48
N ASP A 785 17.70 4.59 17.68
CA ASP A 785 17.36 5.61 16.67
C ASP A 785 18.29 5.60 15.45
N VAL A 786 19.52 5.09 15.58
CA VAL A 786 20.45 4.87 14.46
C VAL A 786 20.01 3.63 13.66
N ILE A 787 19.60 2.56 14.35
CA ILE A 787 19.02 1.37 13.70
C ILE A 787 17.77 1.76 12.91
N GLU A 788 16.85 2.55 13.47
CA GLU A 788 15.65 3.02 12.74
C GLU A 788 15.98 3.88 11.51
N GLN A 789 17.01 4.72 11.56
CA GLN A 789 17.47 5.51 10.40
C GLN A 789 18.04 4.62 9.30
N MET A 790 18.87 3.63 9.65
CA MET A 790 19.38 2.65 8.70
C MET A 790 18.25 1.78 8.13
N ARG A 791 17.29 1.35 8.96
CA ARG A 791 16.09 0.60 8.53
C ARG A 791 15.30 1.35 7.46
N PHE A 792 15.09 2.66 7.60
CA PHE A 792 14.40 3.45 6.57
C PHE A 792 15.15 3.43 5.22
N LYS A 793 16.47 3.70 5.26
CA LYS A 793 17.35 3.71 4.08
C LYS A 793 17.39 2.35 3.38
N GLN A 794 17.49 1.26 4.14
CA GLN A 794 17.59 -0.10 3.60
C GLN A 794 16.20 -0.63 3.16
N ARG A 795 15.10 -0.20 3.77
CA ARG A 795 13.73 -0.51 3.35
C ARG A 795 13.42 -0.07 1.92
N LEU A 796 13.84 1.14 1.53
CA LEU A 796 13.74 1.59 0.13
C LEU A 796 14.44 0.62 -0.83
N ARG A 797 15.68 0.24 -0.51
CA ARG A 797 16.50 -0.66 -1.33
C ARG A 797 15.93 -2.07 -1.43
N VAL A 798 15.57 -2.67 -0.29
CA VAL A 798 15.02 -4.04 -0.22
C VAL A 798 13.72 -4.16 -1.01
N ILE A 799 12.80 -3.20 -0.87
CA ILE A 799 11.52 -3.24 -1.60
C ILE A 799 11.74 -3.07 -3.10
N GLN A 800 12.59 -2.13 -3.52
CA GLN A 800 12.93 -1.97 -4.94
C GLN A 800 13.62 -3.22 -5.51
N ALA A 801 14.48 -3.90 -4.74
CA ALA A 801 15.14 -5.15 -5.15
C ALA A 801 14.20 -6.36 -5.21
N ILE A 802 13.22 -6.46 -4.31
CA ILE A 802 12.12 -7.43 -4.39
C ILE A 802 11.34 -7.19 -5.69
N GLU A 803 10.96 -5.95 -5.97
CA GLU A 803 10.15 -5.62 -7.15
C GLU A 803 10.91 -5.77 -8.48
N ASP A 804 12.22 -5.51 -8.53
CA ASP A 804 13.05 -5.88 -9.68
C ASP A 804 13.19 -7.40 -9.86
N THR A 805 13.11 -8.17 -8.77
CA THR A 805 13.14 -9.64 -8.84
C THR A 805 11.80 -10.17 -9.32
N THR A 806 10.67 -9.61 -8.86
CA THR A 806 9.34 -9.86 -9.41
C THR A 806 9.27 -9.54 -10.90
N LYS A 807 9.68 -8.33 -11.32
CA LYS A 807 9.73 -7.92 -12.74
C LYS A 807 10.54 -8.91 -13.60
N ARG A 808 11.79 -9.20 -13.21
CA ARG A 808 12.65 -10.12 -13.98
C ARG A 808 12.10 -11.55 -14.04
N ASN A 809 11.34 -11.99 -13.03
CA ASN A 809 10.67 -13.30 -13.05
C ASN A 809 9.44 -13.29 -13.96
N VAL A 810 8.63 -12.22 -13.94
CA VAL A 810 7.51 -12.02 -14.88
C VAL A 810 8.01 -12.02 -16.33
N VAL A 811 9.01 -11.19 -16.64
CA VAL A 811 9.54 -11.03 -18.00
C VAL A 811 10.21 -12.31 -18.51
N ARG A 812 10.97 -13.03 -17.67
CA ARG A 812 11.58 -14.32 -18.07
C ARG A 812 10.57 -15.38 -18.47
N THR A 813 9.36 -15.35 -17.89
CA THR A 813 8.30 -16.32 -18.22
C THR A 813 7.48 -15.91 -19.44
N ILE A 814 7.34 -14.61 -19.72
CA ILE A 814 6.56 -14.09 -20.86
C ILE A 814 7.41 -14.00 -22.14
N VAL A 815 8.71 -13.72 -22.06
CA VAL A 815 9.60 -13.63 -23.24
C VAL A 815 9.71 -14.96 -24.02
N THR A 816 9.39 -16.10 -23.40
CA THR A 816 9.29 -17.39 -24.10
C THR A 816 7.96 -17.62 -24.82
N GLU A 817 6.98 -16.73 -24.63
CA GLU A 817 5.62 -16.83 -25.19
C GLU A 817 5.30 -15.71 -26.19
N THR A 818 6.17 -14.71 -26.33
CA THR A 818 5.91 -13.48 -27.10
C THR A 818 7.13 -13.02 -27.89
N PRO A 819 6.98 -12.38 -29.07
CA PRO A 819 8.09 -11.89 -29.88
C PRO A 819 8.72 -10.57 -29.38
N PHE A 820 8.19 -9.94 -28.33
CA PHE A 820 8.77 -8.73 -27.73
C PHE A 820 10.15 -9.02 -27.11
N SER A 821 11.04 -8.03 -27.18
CA SER A 821 12.34 -8.09 -26.50
C SER A 821 12.20 -7.97 -24.97
N ILE A 822 13.25 -8.35 -24.24
CA ILE A 822 13.32 -8.23 -22.78
C ILE A 822 13.14 -6.77 -22.34
N ASP A 823 13.76 -5.82 -23.05
CA ASP A 823 13.70 -4.40 -22.72
C ASP A 823 12.28 -3.85 -22.92
N GLU A 824 11.63 -4.15 -24.06
CA GLU A 824 10.23 -3.77 -24.30
C GLU A 824 9.28 -4.35 -23.23
N LEU A 825 9.47 -5.61 -22.85
CA LEU A 825 8.68 -6.25 -21.79
C LEU A 825 8.91 -5.63 -20.41
N GLU A 826 10.14 -5.24 -20.05
CA GLU A 826 10.41 -4.52 -18.80
C GLU A 826 9.76 -3.13 -18.78
N GLU A 827 9.74 -2.43 -19.92
CA GLU A 827 9.13 -1.10 -20.03
C GLU A 827 7.59 -1.18 -20.07
N LEU A 828 7.01 -2.13 -20.79
CA LEU A 828 5.57 -2.40 -20.78
C LEU A 828 5.09 -2.85 -19.39
N TYR A 829 5.86 -3.69 -18.68
CA TYR A 829 5.57 -4.06 -17.29
C TYR A 829 5.60 -2.84 -16.36
N THR A 830 6.59 -1.96 -16.55
CA THR A 830 6.70 -0.70 -15.79
C THR A 830 5.51 0.20 -16.08
N LEU A 831 5.02 0.27 -17.32
CA LEU A 831 3.81 1.03 -17.67
C LEU A 831 2.54 0.42 -17.07
N PHE A 832 2.38 -0.91 -17.15
CA PHE A 832 1.24 -1.67 -16.62
C PHE A 832 1.14 -1.55 -15.09
N LYS A 833 2.22 -1.87 -14.36
CA LYS A 833 2.29 -1.73 -12.90
C LYS A 833 2.05 -0.28 -12.47
N ALA A 834 2.54 0.68 -13.23
CA ALA A 834 2.31 2.09 -12.94
C ALA A 834 0.83 2.50 -13.06
N GLU A 835 0.02 1.83 -13.90
CA GLU A 835 -1.44 2.06 -13.95
C GLU A 835 -2.18 1.29 -12.85
N HIS A 836 -1.74 0.07 -12.51
CA HIS A 836 -2.26 -0.67 -11.36
C HIS A 836 -2.27 0.21 -10.09
N LEU A 837 -1.15 0.88 -9.82
CA LEU A 837 -0.99 1.77 -8.66
C LEU A 837 -1.92 3.00 -8.69
N THR A 838 -2.39 3.45 -9.86
CA THR A 838 -3.32 4.58 -9.97
C THR A 838 -4.63 4.31 -9.21
N SER A 839 -5.20 3.09 -9.30
CA SER A 839 -6.41 2.77 -8.53
C SER A 839 -6.12 2.42 -7.06
N CYS A 840 -4.89 2.02 -6.71
CA CYS A 840 -4.45 1.94 -5.31
C CYS A 840 -4.42 3.31 -4.62
N TYR A 841 -4.19 4.39 -5.39
CA TYR A 841 -4.20 5.77 -4.88
C TYR A 841 -5.59 6.40 -4.87
N TRP A 842 -6.41 6.19 -5.92
CA TRP A 842 -7.63 6.98 -6.18
C TRP A 842 -8.89 6.14 -6.51
N GLY A 843 -8.83 4.81 -6.44
CA GLY A 843 -9.96 3.92 -6.76
C GLY A 843 -11.11 4.01 -5.75
N SER A 844 -12.32 4.32 -6.22
CA SER A 844 -13.41 4.79 -5.33
C SER A 844 -14.25 3.72 -4.62
N THR A 845 -14.35 2.48 -5.10
CA THR A 845 -15.37 1.52 -4.62
C THR A 845 -14.96 0.04 -4.52
N SER A 846 -13.73 -0.31 -4.87
CA SER A 846 -13.27 -1.71 -4.94
C SER A 846 -12.40 -2.09 -3.73
N ASN A 847 -12.61 -3.29 -3.17
CA ASN A 847 -11.85 -3.77 -2.02
C ASN A 847 -10.39 -4.06 -2.45
N PRO A 848 -9.36 -3.36 -1.94
CA PRO A 848 -7.98 -3.50 -2.46
C PRO A 848 -7.43 -4.93 -2.36
N MET A 849 -7.87 -5.67 -1.33
CA MET A 849 -7.48 -7.06 -1.08
C MET A 849 -7.91 -8.05 -2.18
N SER A 850 -8.78 -7.66 -3.14
CA SER A 850 -9.16 -8.53 -4.26
C SER A 850 -8.41 -8.20 -5.57
N ARG A 851 -7.40 -7.32 -5.55
CA ARG A 851 -6.71 -6.81 -6.76
C ARG A 851 -5.21 -7.06 -6.80
N HIS A 852 -4.57 -7.24 -5.65
CA HIS A 852 -3.18 -7.66 -5.53
C HIS A 852 -3.02 -8.45 -4.22
N ASP A 853 -2.70 -9.74 -4.34
CA ASP A 853 -2.35 -10.60 -3.21
C ASP A 853 -0.84 -10.92 -3.29
N PRO A 854 -0.01 -10.45 -2.33
CA PRO A 854 1.43 -10.68 -2.32
C PRO A 854 1.85 -12.16 -2.20
N SER A 855 0.93 -13.06 -1.83
CA SER A 855 1.15 -14.51 -1.73
C SER A 855 0.89 -15.27 -3.04
N LEU A 856 0.25 -14.64 -4.02
CA LEU A 856 0.05 -15.24 -5.34
C LEU A 856 1.36 -15.28 -6.16
N PRO A 857 1.45 -16.19 -7.15
CA PRO A 857 2.56 -16.22 -8.10
C PRO A 857 2.82 -14.87 -8.77
N TYR A 858 4.09 -14.59 -9.10
CA TYR A 858 4.57 -13.28 -9.59
C TYR A 858 3.81 -12.72 -10.81
N LEU A 859 3.19 -13.56 -11.64
CA LEU A 859 2.35 -13.16 -12.78
C LEU A 859 0.99 -12.57 -12.35
N GLU A 860 0.47 -12.98 -11.20
CA GLU A 860 -0.89 -12.67 -10.71
C GLU A 860 -0.92 -11.56 -9.66
N GLN A 861 0.24 -11.07 -9.22
CA GLN A 861 0.34 -10.03 -8.19
C GLN A 861 -0.24 -8.70 -8.67
N TYR A 862 0.08 -8.29 -9.89
CA TYR A 862 -0.41 -7.03 -10.48
C TYR A 862 -1.51 -7.31 -11.50
N ARG A 863 -2.71 -6.78 -11.24
CA ARG A 863 -3.90 -6.92 -12.09
C ARG A 863 -4.63 -5.59 -12.24
N ILE A 864 -5.14 -5.29 -13.43
CA ILE A 864 -5.84 -4.02 -13.72
C ILE A 864 -7.34 -4.26 -13.98
N ASP A 865 -8.18 -3.27 -13.64
CA ASP A 865 -9.59 -3.27 -14.02
C ASP A 865 -9.84 -2.64 -15.41
N LEU A 866 -11.12 -2.60 -15.82
CA LEU A 866 -11.55 -2.07 -17.11
C LEU A 866 -11.11 -0.62 -17.35
N GLU A 867 -11.25 0.26 -16.37
CA GLU A 867 -10.96 1.69 -16.55
C GLU A 867 -9.44 1.93 -16.62
N GLN A 868 -8.67 1.17 -15.84
CA GLN A 868 -7.21 1.12 -15.97
C GLN A 868 -6.77 0.53 -17.33
N PHE A 869 -7.50 -0.47 -17.85
CA PHE A 869 -7.23 -1.05 -19.15
C PHE A 869 -7.49 -0.07 -20.30
N LYS A 870 -8.59 0.71 -20.27
CA LYS A 870 -8.87 1.76 -21.28
C LYS A 870 -7.71 2.75 -21.43
N VAL A 871 -7.15 3.22 -20.31
CA VAL A 871 -6.02 4.18 -20.33
C VAL A 871 -4.78 3.57 -21.00
N LEU A 872 -4.45 2.31 -20.71
CA LEU A 872 -3.34 1.62 -21.37
C LEU A 872 -3.65 1.26 -22.84
N PHE A 873 -4.91 0.94 -23.15
CA PHE A 873 -5.37 0.66 -24.51
C PHE A 873 -5.19 1.90 -25.40
N ALA A 874 -5.71 3.06 -24.95
CA ALA A 874 -5.58 4.34 -25.66
C ALA A 874 -4.12 4.73 -25.96
N LEU A 875 -3.19 4.42 -25.06
CA LEU A 875 -1.78 4.78 -25.20
C LEU A 875 -0.95 3.75 -26.02
N LEU A 876 -1.25 2.45 -25.91
CA LEU A 876 -0.37 1.38 -26.39
C LEU A 876 -0.97 0.53 -27.53
N PHE A 877 -2.30 0.38 -27.61
CA PHE A 877 -2.91 -0.53 -28.58
C PHE A 877 -3.02 0.12 -29.97
N PRO A 878 -2.68 -0.61 -31.06
CA PRO A 878 -2.68 -0.04 -32.41
C PRO A 878 -4.03 0.55 -32.86
N TRP A 879 -5.14 -0.05 -32.41
CA TRP A 879 -6.51 0.25 -32.86
C TRP A 879 -7.25 1.27 -31.97
N ALA A 880 -6.57 1.99 -31.09
CA ALA A 880 -7.18 3.10 -30.36
C ALA A 880 -7.50 4.26 -31.33
N CYS A 881 -8.79 4.53 -31.54
CA CYS A 881 -9.30 5.46 -32.54
C CYS A 881 -10.49 6.28 -31.98
N GLY A 882 -10.27 7.60 -31.84
CA GLY A 882 -11.30 8.58 -31.49
C GLY A 882 -12.29 8.16 -30.40
N THR A 883 -13.58 8.40 -30.66
CA THR A 883 -14.69 8.16 -29.72
C THR A 883 -15.03 6.68 -29.50
N HIS A 884 -14.57 5.75 -30.33
CA HIS A 884 -14.89 4.32 -30.20
C HIS A 884 -13.87 3.53 -29.36
N THR A 885 -12.79 4.19 -28.94
CA THR A 885 -11.70 3.60 -28.13
C THR A 885 -12.21 2.87 -26.88
N ASP A 886 -13.21 3.43 -26.18
CA ASP A 886 -13.75 2.87 -24.92
C ASP A 886 -14.56 1.58 -25.14
N ASP A 887 -15.39 1.51 -26.18
CA ASP A 887 -16.17 0.31 -26.53
C ASP A 887 -15.25 -0.82 -26.99
N LEU A 888 -14.26 -0.47 -27.84
CA LEU A 888 -13.30 -1.42 -28.36
C LEU A 888 -12.42 -1.97 -27.23
N ALA A 889 -11.96 -1.10 -26.31
CA ALA A 889 -11.27 -1.50 -25.10
C ALA A 889 -12.13 -2.43 -24.22
N LEU A 890 -13.45 -2.20 -24.12
CA LEU A 890 -14.39 -3.06 -23.39
C LEU A 890 -14.56 -4.44 -24.06
N ARG A 891 -14.71 -4.52 -25.39
CA ARG A 891 -14.78 -5.83 -26.08
C ARG A 891 -13.46 -6.60 -25.96
N VAL A 892 -12.32 -5.91 -26.11
CA VAL A 892 -10.98 -6.51 -25.94
C VAL A 892 -10.76 -6.97 -24.49
N PHE A 893 -11.15 -6.18 -23.48
CA PHE A 893 -11.04 -6.55 -22.07
C PHE A 893 -11.73 -7.90 -21.78
N ARG A 894 -12.97 -8.06 -22.27
CA ARG A 894 -13.74 -9.31 -22.11
C ARG A 894 -13.13 -10.51 -22.84
N LEU A 895 -12.34 -10.30 -23.90
CA LEU A 895 -11.63 -11.38 -24.60
C LEU A 895 -10.34 -11.80 -23.87
N LEU A 896 -9.73 -10.86 -23.11
CA LEU A 896 -8.48 -11.09 -22.40
C LEU A 896 -8.67 -11.58 -20.94
N ASP A 897 -9.81 -11.27 -20.29
CA ASP A 897 -10.22 -11.87 -19.01
C ASP A 897 -10.61 -13.35 -19.22
N HIS A 898 -9.62 -14.24 -19.20
CA HIS A 898 -9.82 -15.67 -19.47
C HIS A 898 -10.48 -16.41 -18.30
N ASN A 899 -10.46 -15.83 -17.10
CA ASN A 899 -10.86 -16.46 -15.85
C ASN A 899 -12.24 -15.98 -15.34
N ALA A 900 -12.76 -14.88 -15.91
CA ALA A 900 -14.00 -14.20 -15.57
C ALA A 900 -14.05 -13.67 -14.12
N ASP A 901 -12.97 -13.06 -13.65
CA ASP A 901 -12.89 -12.32 -12.37
C ASP A 901 -13.01 -10.80 -12.50
N ALA A 902 -13.08 -10.28 -13.74
CA ALA A 902 -13.16 -8.87 -14.11
C ALA A 902 -11.89 -8.05 -13.79
N LEU A 903 -10.73 -8.70 -13.84
CA LEU A 903 -9.41 -8.09 -13.89
C LEU A 903 -8.57 -8.72 -15.01
N ILE A 904 -7.51 -8.03 -15.45
CA ILE A 904 -6.52 -8.53 -16.40
C ILE A 904 -5.14 -8.55 -15.73
N ASN A 905 -4.43 -9.68 -15.79
CA ASN A 905 -3.03 -9.76 -15.37
C ASN A 905 -2.07 -9.35 -16.51
N PHE A 906 -0.78 -9.19 -16.21
CA PHE A 906 0.19 -8.70 -17.21
C PHE A 906 0.38 -9.66 -18.39
N ARG A 907 0.23 -10.98 -18.18
CA ARG A 907 0.33 -11.99 -19.26
C ARG A 907 -0.86 -11.91 -20.22
N GLU A 908 -2.06 -11.71 -19.69
CA GLU A 908 -3.28 -11.48 -20.48
C GLU A 908 -3.20 -10.15 -21.25
N PHE A 909 -2.71 -9.08 -20.62
CA PHE A 909 -2.48 -7.78 -21.28
C PHE A 909 -1.50 -7.89 -22.46
N ILE A 910 -0.34 -8.51 -22.24
CA ILE A 910 0.70 -8.65 -23.27
C ILE A 910 0.26 -9.61 -24.39
N SER A 911 -0.49 -10.68 -24.10
CA SER A 911 -0.95 -11.60 -25.16
C SER A 911 -1.88 -10.91 -26.16
N GLY A 912 -2.77 -10.02 -25.70
CA GLY A 912 -3.58 -9.17 -26.56
C GLY A 912 -2.73 -8.19 -27.39
N LEU A 913 -1.83 -7.46 -26.74
CA LEU A 913 -0.96 -6.49 -27.42
C LEU A 913 -0.03 -7.16 -28.47
N SER A 914 0.48 -8.35 -28.16
CA SER A 914 1.35 -9.14 -29.04
C SER A 914 0.70 -9.47 -30.38
N VAL A 915 -0.57 -9.90 -30.39
CA VAL A 915 -1.30 -10.23 -31.62
C VAL A 915 -1.49 -8.98 -32.50
N LEU A 916 -1.71 -7.81 -31.89
CA LEU A 916 -1.93 -6.57 -32.65
C LEU A 916 -0.63 -5.98 -33.20
N CYS A 917 0.49 -6.07 -32.46
CA CYS A 917 1.77 -5.55 -32.89
C CYS A 917 2.51 -6.47 -33.87
N HIS A 918 2.53 -7.78 -33.59
CA HIS A 918 3.39 -8.75 -34.28
C HIS A 918 2.64 -9.91 -34.95
N GLY A 919 1.34 -10.08 -34.69
CA GLY A 919 0.56 -11.14 -35.31
C GLY A 919 0.40 -10.96 -36.81
N ASP A 920 0.22 -12.07 -37.53
CA ASP A 920 -0.03 -12.05 -38.96
C ASP A 920 -1.43 -11.53 -39.32
N LEU A 921 -1.69 -11.35 -40.62
CA LEU A 921 -2.99 -10.92 -41.16
C LEU A 921 -4.15 -11.81 -40.67
N THR A 922 -3.95 -13.13 -40.64
CA THR A 922 -4.95 -14.09 -40.18
C THR A 922 -5.17 -13.98 -38.68
N GLU A 923 -4.12 -13.81 -37.87
CA GLU A 923 -4.21 -13.67 -36.42
C GLU A 923 -4.91 -12.36 -36.02
N LYS A 924 -4.54 -11.24 -36.64
CA LYS A 924 -5.20 -9.93 -36.44
C LYS A 924 -6.67 -9.98 -36.83
N LEU A 925 -7.02 -10.53 -37.98
CA LEU A 925 -8.42 -10.70 -38.40
C LEU A 925 -9.17 -11.70 -37.50
N LYS A 926 -8.52 -12.77 -37.02
CA LYS A 926 -9.10 -13.72 -36.05
C LYS A 926 -9.36 -13.07 -34.69
N PHE A 927 -8.52 -12.13 -34.27
CA PHE A 927 -8.70 -11.33 -33.06
C PHE A 927 -9.86 -10.33 -33.21
N LEU A 928 -9.89 -9.57 -34.31
CA LEU A 928 -10.99 -8.66 -34.66
C LEU A 928 -12.33 -9.41 -34.76
N TYR A 929 -12.35 -10.58 -35.39
CA TYR A 929 -13.54 -11.43 -35.47
C TYR A 929 -13.98 -11.90 -34.06
N LYS A 930 -13.05 -12.40 -33.24
CA LYS A 930 -13.35 -12.90 -31.87
C LYS A 930 -14.00 -11.86 -30.96
N ILE A 931 -13.56 -10.59 -30.97
CA ILE A 931 -14.14 -9.57 -30.08
C ILE A 931 -15.60 -9.24 -30.40
N HIS A 932 -16.07 -9.50 -31.63
CA HIS A 932 -17.47 -9.31 -32.07
C HIS A 932 -18.35 -10.56 -31.92
N ILE A 933 -17.77 -11.74 -31.60
CA ILE A 933 -18.56 -12.94 -31.25
C ILE A 933 -19.19 -12.78 -29.86
N LEU A 934 -18.52 -12.06 -28.95
CA LEU A 934 -18.95 -11.89 -27.58
C LEU A 934 -20.33 -11.20 -27.53
N PRO A 935 -21.30 -11.68 -26.73
CA PRO A 935 -22.59 -11.02 -26.61
C PRO A 935 -22.46 -9.58 -26.11
N GLU A 936 -23.11 -8.66 -26.82
CA GLU A 936 -23.35 -7.29 -26.36
C GLU A 936 -23.95 -7.32 -24.95
N LEU A 937 -23.59 -6.33 -24.11
CA LEU A 937 -24.48 -5.99 -23.02
C LEU A 937 -25.55 -5.09 -23.62
N HIS A 938 -26.82 -5.50 -23.56
CA HIS A 938 -27.91 -4.57 -23.76
C HIS A 938 -27.83 -3.48 -22.68
N HIS A 939 -27.23 -2.35 -23.03
CA HIS A 939 -27.82 -1.09 -22.61
C HIS A 939 -29.22 -1.07 -23.21
N GLU A 940 -30.24 -0.91 -22.35
CA GLU A 940 -31.54 -0.48 -22.81
C GLU A 940 -31.32 0.87 -23.50
N GLN A 941 -31.53 0.93 -24.82
CA GLN A 941 -31.57 2.21 -25.50
C GLN A 941 -32.76 2.96 -24.94
N GLU A 942 -32.51 4.08 -24.26
CA GLU A 942 -33.52 5.11 -24.07
C GLU A 942 -33.88 5.62 -25.47
N GLU A 943 -34.96 5.09 -26.04
CA GLU A 943 -35.65 5.78 -27.14
C GLU A 943 -36.00 7.19 -26.63
N PRO A 944 -35.87 8.24 -27.46
CA PRO A 944 -36.14 9.61 -27.04
C PRO A 944 -37.66 9.81 -26.88
N ASP A 945 -38.20 9.31 -25.78
CA ASP A 945 -39.65 9.21 -25.51
C ASP A 945 -40.23 10.58 -25.12
N SER A 946 -40.36 11.43 -26.14
CA SER A 946 -40.80 12.84 -26.12
C SER A 946 -42.23 13.05 -25.57
N ALA A 947 -42.89 11.98 -25.12
CA ALA A 947 -44.19 12.00 -24.46
C ALA A 947 -44.14 12.15 -22.93
N CYS A 948 -43.03 11.79 -22.28
CA CYS A 948 -42.98 11.69 -20.81
C CYS A 948 -42.73 13.04 -20.07
N GLU A 949 -42.01 14.01 -20.65
CA GLU A 949 -41.81 15.33 -19.99
C GLU A 949 -43.11 16.13 -19.81
N ALA A 950 -44.10 15.92 -20.68
CA ALA A 950 -45.32 16.74 -20.72
C ALA A 950 -46.24 16.57 -19.49
N THR A 951 -46.16 15.45 -18.77
CA THR A 951 -47.00 15.17 -17.59
C THR A 951 -46.37 15.62 -16.28
N GLN A 952 -45.05 15.86 -16.24
CA GLN A 952 -44.33 16.26 -15.03
C GLN A 952 -44.48 17.76 -14.72
N TYR A 953 -44.97 18.56 -15.66
CA TYR A 953 -45.15 20.02 -15.54
C TYR A 953 -46.39 20.48 -14.72
N PHE A 954 -47.18 19.54 -14.17
CA PHE A 954 -48.48 19.86 -13.54
C PHE A 954 -48.61 19.52 -12.04
N PHE A 955 -47.58 18.93 -11.41
CA PHE A 955 -47.64 18.51 -10.00
C PHE A 955 -46.35 18.74 -9.20
N GLU A 956 -45.78 19.94 -9.27
CA GLU A 956 -44.86 20.46 -8.22
C GLU A 956 -45.47 21.66 -7.50
N ASP A 957 -46.15 21.40 -6.39
CA ASP A 957 -46.27 22.36 -5.28
C ASP A 957 -46.59 21.59 -3.98
N ILE A 958 -46.28 22.19 -2.81
CA ILE A 958 -46.52 21.70 -1.42
C ILE A 958 -45.40 20.86 -0.74
N THR A 959 -44.52 21.61 -0.04
CA THR A 959 -43.80 21.30 1.24
C THR A 959 -42.53 20.43 1.27
N PRO A 960 -41.63 20.61 2.28
CA PRO A 960 -40.18 20.40 2.09
C PRO A 960 -39.48 19.41 3.05
N GLU A 961 -38.18 19.20 2.80
CA GLU A 961 -37.13 18.71 3.71
C GLU A 961 -37.36 17.39 4.48
N THR A 962 -36.78 16.28 3.99
CA THR A 962 -35.60 15.63 4.62
C THR A 962 -35.12 14.38 3.89
N SER A 963 -33.95 14.44 3.23
CA SER A 963 -32.93 13.37 3.13
C SER A 963 -31.93 13.66 2.01
N SER A 964 -30.63 13.56 2.29
CA SER A 964 -29.57 13.70 1.27
C SER A 964 -29.35 12.35 0.56
N GLY A 965 -30.27 11.98 -0.32
CA GLY A 965 -30.17 10.75 -1.11
C GLY A 965 -28.93 10.73 -2.00
N THR A 966 -27.98 9.83 -1.72
CA THR A 966 -26.89 9.52 -2.64
C THR A 966 -27.45 8.90 -3.92
N ALA A 967 -27.04 9.41 -5.08
CA ALA A 967 -27.32 8.76 -6.37
C ALA A 967 -26.68 7.36 -6.38
N ALA A 968 -27.50 6.34 -6.11
CA ALA A 968 -27.03 4.97 -5.99
C ALA A 968 -26.84 4.37 -7.38
N PHE A 969 -25.58 4.31 -7.84
CA PHE A 969 -25.19 3.39 -8.91
C PHE A 969 -25.71 2.00 -8.56
N LYS A 970 -26.69 1.51 -9.35
CA LYS A 970 -27.22 0.15 -9.20
C LYS A 970 -26.07 -0.83 -9.41
N LYS A 971 -25.55 -1.44 -8.34
CA LYS A 971 -24.60 -2.57 -8.43
C LYS A 971 -25.24 -3.65 -9.29
N MET A 972 -24.68 -3.91 -10.47
CA MET A 972 -25.20 -4.89 -11.42
C MET A 972 -24.90 -6.33 -10.93
N HIS A 973 -25.68 -6.76 -9.94
CA HIS A 973 -25.61 -8.09 -9.33
C HIS A 973 -26.47 -9.10 -10.12
N THR A 974 -26.01 -9.46 -11.31
CA THR A 974 -26.51 -10.62 -12.07
C THR A 974 -25.53 -11.79 -11.94
N PRO A 975 -25.65 -12.66 -10.91
CA PRO A 975 -24.75 -13.80 -10.73
C PRO A 975 -24.77 -14.75 -11.93
N ASP A 976 -25.91 -14.85 -12.63
CA ASP A 976 -26.08 -15.68 -13.82
C ASP A 976 -25.18 -15.27 -14.98
N TYR A 977 -24.89 -13.97 -15.19
CA TYR A 977 -24.05 -13.52 -16.30
C TYR A 977 -22.59 -13.98 -16.15
N ARG A 978 -22.05 -13.95 -14.92
CA ARG A 978 -20.72 -14.52 -14.63
C ARG A 978 -20.69 -16.03 -14.76
N MET A 979 -21.79 -16.72 -14.43
CA MET A 979 -21.91 -18.15 -14.64
C MET A 979 -21.99 -18.50 -16.13
N TYR A 980 -22.72 -17.71 -16.92
CA TYR A 980 -22.83 -17.83 -18.37
C TYR A 980 -21.48 -17.62 -19.06
N LEU A 981 -20.72 -16.58 -18.71
CA LEU A 981 -19.36 -16.36 -19.24
C LEU A 981 -18.40 -17.51 -18.91
N ARG A 982 -18.50 -18.11 -17.71
CA ARG A 982 -17.69 -19.30 -17.35
C ARG A 982 -18.08 -20.53 -18.15
N LEU A 983 -19.38 -20.78 -18.34
CA LEU A 983 -19.89 -21.88 -19.18
C LEU A 983 -19.45 -21.71 -20.63
N TRP A 984 -19.60 -20.49 -21.18
CA TRP A 984 -19.14 -20.13 -22.52
C TRP A 984 -17.63 -20.35 -22.69
N ASN A 985 -16.82 -19.86 -21.75
CA ASN A 985 -15.37 -20.06 -21.79
C ASN A 985 -14.99 -21.55 -21.64
N GLN A 986 -15.73 -22.35 -20.86
CA GLN A 986 -15.48 -23.80 -20.75
C GLN A 986 -15.87 -24.56 -22.04
N GLU A 987 -17.00 -24.25 -22.66
CA GLU A 987 -17.43 -24.92 -23.90
C GLU A 987 -16.66 -24.50 -25.16
N THR A 988 -16.15 -23.26 -25.21
CA THR A 988 -15.44 -22.73 -26.38
C THR A 988 -13.94 -23.01 -26.35
N LYS A 989 -13.28 -23.04 -25.19
CA LYS A 989 -11.81 -23.17 -25.11
C LYS A 989 -11.26 -24.48 -25.69
N ALA A 990 -12.06 -25.55 -25.72
CA ALA A 990 -11.73 -26.83 -26.39
C ALA A 990 -12.01 -26.85 -27.91
N LYS A 991 -12.51 -25.75 -28.50
CA LYS A 991 -12.92 -25.63 -29.92
C LYS A 991 -12.23 -24.45 -30.63
N LEU A 992 -11.99 -23.34 -29.93
CA LEU A 992 -11.66 -22.03 -30.51
C LEU A 992 -10.25 -21.84 -31.10
N GLU A 993 -9.40 -22.89 -31.07
CA GLU A 993 -8.06 -22.85 -31.67
C GLU A 993 -8.13 -23.03 -33.20
N ASN A 994 -9.00 -23.92 -33.67
CA ASN A 994 -9.14 -24.30 -35.07
C ASN A 994 -9.91 -23.23 -35.88
N MET A 995 -9.48 -22.91 -37.10
CA MET A 995 -10.15 -21.89 -37.94
C MET A 995 -11.57 -22.29 -38.40
N LYS A 996 -11.90 -23.60 -38.34
CA LYS A 996 -13.20 -24.15 -38.76
C LYS A 996 -14.26 -24.19 -37.65
N ASP A 997 -13.82 -24.07 -36.39
CA ASP A 997 -14.64 -24.34 -35.20
C ASP A 997 -14.98 -23.04 -34.42
N LEU A 998 -14.76 -21.88 -35.05
CA LEU A 998 -15.18 -20.56 -34.57
C LEU A 998 -16.70 -20.37 -34.75
N PRO A 999 -17.41 -19.82 -33.75
CA PRO A 999 -18.80 -19.39 -33.90
C PRO A 999 -19.00 -18.44 -35.08
N LYS A 1000 -20.20 -18.47 -35.69
CA LYS A 1000 -20.60 -17.52 -36.75
C LYS A 1000 -20.96 -16.16 -36.13
N LEU A 1001 -20.62 -15.06 -36.81
CA LEU A 1001 -21.20 -13.75 -36.49
C LEU A 1001 -22.62 -13.68 -37.04
N ASN A 1002 -23.56 -13.18 -36.24
CA ASN A 1002 -24.91 -12.85 -36.70
C ASN A 1002 -24.94 -11.46 -37.39
N GLN A 1003 -26.12 -11.04 -37.86
CA GLN A 1003 -26.26 -9.78 -38.61
C GLN A 1003 -25.92 -8.52 -37.78
N SER A 1004 -26.30 -8.45 -36.50
CA SER A 1004 -25.99 -7.27 -35.67
C SER A 1004 -24.51 -7.19 -35.33
N GLN A 1005 -23.91 -8.32 -34.94
CA GLN A 1005 -22.47 -8.44 -34.67
C GLN A 1005 -21.61 -8.12 -35.90
N PHE A 1006 -22.08 -8.47 -37.10
CA PHE A 1006 -21.40 -8.11 -38.33
C PHE A 1006 -21.49 -6.60 -38.63
N ILE A 1007 -22.67 -5.99 -38.43
CA ILE A 1007 -22.82 -4.52 -38.53
C ILE A 1007 -21.93 -3.81 -37.50
N GLU A 1008 -21.80 -4.35 -36.28
CA GLU A 1008 -20.92 -3.83 -35.24
C GLU A 1008 -19.43 -3.94 -35.63
N LEU A 1009 -19.01 -5.05 -36.24
CA LEU A 1009 -17.67 -5.23 -36.81
C LEU A 1009 -17.40 -4.23 -37.94
N CYS A 1010 -18.34 -4.02 -38.87
CA CYS A 1010 -18.20 -3.02 -39.94
C CYS A 1010 -18.08 -1.60 -39.37
N LYS A 1011 -18.92 -1.20 -38.40
CA LYS A 1011 -18.77 0.09 -37.69
C LYS A 1011 -17.40 0.24 -37.04
N THR A 1012 -16.89 -0.83 -36.43
CA THR A 1012 -15.56 -0.85 -35.80
C THR A 1012 -14.45 -0.65 -36.84
N LEU A 1013 -14.56 -1.25 -38.03
CA LEU A 1013 -13.65 -1.00 -39.16
C LEU A 1013 -13.69 0.46 -39.63
N TYR A 1014 -14.88 1.05 -39.85
CA TYR A 1014 -15.00 2.46 -40.26
C TYR A 1014 -14.35 3.42 -39.24
N ASN A 1015 -14.49 3.15 -37.95
CA ASN A 1015 -13.85 3.94 -36.89
C ASN A 1015 -12.33 3.70 -36.82
N MET A 1016 -11.85 2.47 -37.05
CA MET A 1016 -10.41 2.13 -37.06
C MET A 1016 -9.61 2.75 -38.21
N PHE A 1017 -10.26 3.13 -39.32
CA PHE A 1017 -9.61 3.77 -40.46
C PHE A 1017 -9.74 5.29 -40.49
N SER A 1018 -10.57 5.88 -39.63
CA SER A 1018 -10.56 7.35 -39.45
C SER A 1018 -9.17 7.79 -38.98
N GLU A 1019 -8.66 8.88 -39.56
CA GLU A 1019 -7.28 9.38 -39.34
C GLU A 1019 -6.14 8.57 -40.01
N ASP A 1020 -6.40 7.49 -40.77
CA ASP A 1020 -5.36 6.88 -41.63
C ASP A 1020 -5.26 7.62 -42.99
N PRO A 1021 -4.05 7.91 -43.52
CA PRO A 1021 -3.88 8.62 -44.79
C PRO A 1021 -4.58 7.99 -46.01
N ASN A 1022 -4.92 6.70 -45.95
CA ASN A 1022 -5.61 5.98 -47.02
C ASN A 1022 -7.11 5.73 -46.70
N GLU A 1023 -7.72 6.47 -45.76
CA GLU A 1023 -9.10 6.27 -45.27
C GLU A 1023 -10.13 6.03 -46.39
N GLN A 1024 -10.07 6.79 -47.49
CA GLN A 1024 -11.04 6.68 -48.59
C GLN A 1024 -10.91 5.35 -49.38
N GLU A 1025 -9.70 4.83 -49.53
CA GLU A 1025 -9.49 3.51 -50.17
C GLU A 1025 -9.89 2.37 -49.22
N LEU A 1026 -9.61 2.51 -47.92
CA LEU A 1026 -9.99 1.56 -46.88
C LEU A 1026 -11.51 1.48 -46.72
N TYR A 1027 -12.21 2.62 -46.80
CA TYR A 1027 -13.68 2.69 -46.79
C TYR A 1027 -14.28 2.06 -48.05
N HIS A 1028 -13.72 2.30 -49.24
CA HIS A 1028 -14.16 1.63 -50.47
C HIS A 1028 -14.00 0.11 -50.38
N ALA A 1029 -12.82 -0.37 -49.98
CA ALA A 1029 -12.55 -1.80 -49.78
C ALA A 1029 -13.48 -2.43 -48.73
N THR A 1030 -13.74 -1.72 -47.62
CA THR A 1030 -14.70 -2.15 -46.59
C THR A 1030 -16.11 -2.26 -47.15
N ALA A 1031 -16.53 -1.35 -48.02
CA ALA A 1031 -17.82 -1.42 -48.69
C ALA A 1031 -17.92 -2.61 -49.65
N THR A 1032 -16.87 -2.93 -50.43
CA THR A 1032 -16.84 -4.14 -51.27
C THR A 1032 -16.97 -5.41 -50.43
N VAL A 1033 -16.13 -5.57 -49.39
CA VAL A 1033 -16.15 -6.72 -48.49
C VAL A 1033 -17.50 -6.85 -47.78
N THR A 1034 -18.07 -5.75 -47.32
CA THR A 1034 -19.37 -5.74 -46.64
C THR A 1034 -20.48 -6.19 -47.58
N SER A 1035 -20.51 -5.67 -48.82
CA SER A 1035 -21.51 -6.05 -49.83
C SER A 1035 -21.42 -7.54 -50.18
N LEU A 1036 -20.21 -8.02 -50.46
CA LEU A 1036 -19.95 -9.43 -50.77
C LEU A 1036 -20.37 -10.37 -49.61
N LEU A 1037 -20.09 -10.00 -48.37
CA LEU A 1037 -20.46 -10.80 -47.20
C LEU A 1037 -21.98 -10.77 -46.91
N LEU A 1038 -22.66 -9.64 -47.19
CA LEU A 1038 -24.12 -9.57 -47.14
C LEU A 1038 -24.76 -10.53 -48.15
N GLU A 1039 -24.35 -10.46 -49.42
CA GLU A 1039 -24.80 -11.38 -50.48
C GLU A 1039 -24.51 -12.85 -50.13
N MET A 1040 -23.31 -13.16 -49.64
CA MET A 1040 -22.93 -14.51 -49.22
C MET A 1040 -23.73 -15.02 -48.02
N GLY A 1041 -24.14 -14.13 -47.11
CA GLY A 1041 -25.01 -14.48 -45.97
C GLY A 1041 -26.48 -14.68 -46.40
N GLU A 1042 -26.99 -13.88 -47.33
CA GLU A 1042 -28.32 -14.08 -47.93
C GLU A 1042 -28.39 -15.40 -48.73
N VAL A 1043 -27.35 -15.71 -49.51
CA VAL A 1043 -27.21 -17.02 -50.17
C VAL A 1043 -27.10 -18.15 -49.13
N GLY A 1044 -26.39 -17.92 -48.02
CA GLY A 1044 -26.32 -18.87 -46.90
C GLY A 1044 -27.70 -19.19 -46.31
N LYS A 1045 -28.60 -18.19 -46.21
CA LYS A 1045 -29.98 -18.35 -45.72
C LYS A 1045 -30.78 -19.36 -46.58
N LEU A 1046 -30.58 -19.34 -47.89
CA LEU A 1046 -31.24 -20.26 -48.83
C LEU A 1046 -30.82 -21.74 -48.64
N PHE A 1047 -29.65 -21.99 -48.06
CA PHE A 1047 -29.15 -23.34 -47.78
C PHE A 1047 -29.42 -23.83 -46.34
N CYS A 1048 -29.97 -23.00 -45.46
CA CYS A 1048 -30.20 -23.34 -44.04
C CYS A 1048 -31.67 -23.54 -43.65
N SER A 1049 -32.64 -23.27 -44.53
CA SER A 1049 -34.03 -23.67 -44.31
C SER A 1049 -34.18 -25.21 -44.34
N PRO A 1050 -34.98 -25.82 -43.44
CA PRO A 1050 -34.99 -27.26 -43.25
C PRO A 1050 -35.65 -28.03 -44.39
N ALA A 1051 -35.15 -29.24 -44.67
CA ALA A 1051 -35.80 -30.19 -45.56
C ALA A 1051 -37.19 -30.60 -45.01
N HIS A 1052 -38.12 -30.87 -45.93
CA HIS A 1052 -39.54 -31.12 -45.68
C HIS A 1052 -39.87 -31.92 -44.42
N LYS A 1053 -40.77 -31.35 -43.60
CA LYS A 1053 -41.80 -32.16 -42.94
C LYS A 1053 -42.77 -32.72 -43.99
N THR A 1054 -43.24 -33.92 -43.75
CA THR A 1054 -44.51 -34.45 -44.28
C THR A 1054 -45.37 -34.77 -43.07
N ASP A 1055 -46.53 -34.16 -42.97
CA ASP A 1055 -47.45 -34.36 -41.86
C ASP A 1055 -48.35 -35.59 -42.13
N GLU A 1056 -48.50 -36.46 -41.13
CA GLU A 1056 -49.61 -37.41 -41.00
C GLU A 1056 -50.06 -37.43 -39.54
N ASP A 1057 -51.11 -36.63 -39.27
CA ASP A 1057 -52.16 -36.66 -38.24
C ASP A 1057 -51.91 -37.05 -36.76
N GLU A 1058 -52.90 -36.69 -35.93
CA GLU A 1058 -52.88 -36.60 -34.46
C GLU A 1058 -53.35 -37.89 -33.76
N ASP A 1059 -52.98 -38.08 -32.48
CA ASP A 1059 -53.92 -38.49 -31.40
C ASP A 1059 -53.26 -38.44 -29.99
N ASP A 1060 -53.46 -37.30 -29.34
CA ASP A 1060 -53.77 -36.98 -27.92
C ASP A 1060 -53.13 -37.58 -26.62
N GLU A 1061 -53.09 -36.65 -25.65
CA GLU A 1061 -53.13 -36.67 -24.15
C GLU A 1061 -52.10 -37.35 -23.21
N ASP A 1062 -51.73 -36.54 -22.18
CA ASP A 1062 -51.28 -36.81 -20.78
C ASP A 1062 -50.06 -37.73 -20.49
N ASP A 1063 -49.34 -37.63 -19.36
CA ASP A 1063 -49.74 -37.19 -18.00
C ASP A 1063 -48.57 -36.52 -17.22
N ARG A 1064 -48.84 -36.06 -15.99
CA ARG A 1064 -47.90 -35.47 -15.03
C ARG A 1064 -47.33 -36.51 -14.04
N ILE A 1065 -46.06 -36.31 -13.64
CA ILE A 1065 -45.52 -36.30 -12.25
C ILE A 1065 -46.28 -37.19 -11.20
N PRO A 1066 -45.66 -38.20 -10.52
CA PRO A 1066 -44.55 -37.94 -9.59
C PRO A 1066 -43.51 -39.06 -9.24
N ALA A 1067 -42.30 -38.59 -8.87
CA ALA A 1067 -41.44 -38.92 -7.71
C ALA A 1067 -41.24 -40.33 -7.06
N CYS A 1068 -39.98 -40.52 -6.61
CA CYS A 1068 -39.54 -41.14 -5.33
C CYS A 1068 -39.33 -42.67 -5.13
N ARG A 1069 -38.04 -43.06 -5.14
CA ARG A 1069 -37.31 -43.94 -4.18
C ARG A 1069 -37.95 -45.23 -3.62
N SER A 1070 -37.27 -46.36 -3.86
CA SER A 1070 -37.02 -47.41 -2.84
C SER A 1070 -35.68 -48.14 -3.09
N LYS A 1071 -35.03 -48.66 -2.04
CA LYS A 1071 -33.78 -49.47 -2.10
C LYS A 1071 -34.03 -50.89 -1.58
N GLN A 1072 -33.29 -51.89 -2.09
CA GLN A 1072 -32.46 -52.88 -1.33
C GLN A 1072 -31.87 -53.96 -2.30
N GLU A 1073 -30.56 -54.24 -2.29
CA GLU A 1073 -29.84 -55.33 -1.56
C GLU A 1073 -30.20 -56.77 -2.02
N ARG A 1074 -29.30 -57.73 -2.29
CA ARG A 1074 -27.84 -58.01 -2.09
C ARG A 1074 -27.24 -58.64 -3.40
N THR A 1075 -25.97 -59.07 -3.58
CA THR A 1075 -24.96 -59.67 -2.69
C THR A 1075 -23.50 -59.62 -3.24
N ARG A 1076 -22.52 -59.53 -2.32
CA ARG A 1076 -21.08 -59.93 -2.31
C ARG A 1076 -20.58 -60.98 -3.37
N CYS A 1077 -19.28 -61.15 -3.69
CA CYS A 1077 -18.06 -61.11 -2.81
C CYS A 1077 -16.69 -60.97 -3.57
N LYS A 1078 -15.58 -60.86 -2.79
CA LYS A 1078 -14.13 -61.09 -3.07
C LYS A 1078 -13.54 -61.82 -1.83
N PRO A 1079 -12.44 -62.64 -1.84
CA PRO A 1079 -11.04 -62.13 -1.95
C PRO A 1079 -9.89 -63.13 -2.40
N CYS A 1080 -8.64 -62.62 -2.41
CA CYS A 1080 -7.30 -63.24 -2.19
C CYS A 1080 -6.65 -64.34 -3.11
N ASP A 1081 -5.56 -63.94 -3.79
CA ASP A 1081 -4.12 -64.33 -3.68
C ASP A 1081 -3.61 -65.80 -3.58
N VAL A 1082 -2.64 -66.19 -4.45
CA VAL A 1082 -1.51 -67.14 -4.25
C VAL A 1082 -0.36 -66.81 -5.26
N GLU A 1083 0.92 -67.05 -4.90
CA GLU A 1083 2.13 -66.81 -5.74
C GLU A 1083 2.90 -68.07 -6.23
N THR A 1084 3.96 -67.83 -7.04
CA THR A 1084 5.24 -68.58 -7.21
C THR A 1084 5.43 -69.79 -8.17
N ASN A 1085 6.30 -69.53 -9.18
CA ASN A 1085 7.59 -70.21 -9.52
C ASN A 1085 7.79 -71.16 -10.74
N SER A 1086 8.78 -70.77 -11.57
CA SER A 1086 9.72 -71.56 -12.42
C SER A 1086 9.22 -72.26 -13.72
N CYS A 1087 10.03 -72.57 -14.75
CA CYS A 1087 11.24 -71.97 -15.40
C CYS A 1087 11.60 -72.76 -16.71
N VAL A 1088 12.55 -72.29 -17.56
CA VAL A 1088 13.26 -73.01 -18.68
C VAL A 1088 12.41 -73.34 -19.95
N THR A 1089 12.79 -73.16 -21.24
CA THR A 1089 13.95 -72.58 -22.01
C THR A 1089 13.41 -71.75 -23.23
N GLY A 1090 14.03 -71.37 -24.38
CA GLY A 1090 15.28 -71.67 -25.16
C GLY A 1090 14.99 -72.40 -26.50
N PRO A 1091 15.72 -72.20 -27.64
CA PRO A 1091 17.08 -71.64 -27.80
C PRO A 1091 17.34 -70.62 -28.97
N LEU A 1092 18.55 -70.00 -28.99
CA LEU A 1092 19.40 -69.48 -30.11
C LEU A 1092 18.80 -68.54 -31.20
N GLU A 1093 19.48 -67.62 -31.91
CA GLU A 1093 20.77 -66.86 -31.98
C GLU A 1093 20.85 -66.30 -33.44
N ASP A 1094 21.60 -65.26 -33.87
CA ASP A 1094 22.35 -64.13 -33.27
C ASP A 1094 22.17 -62.91 -34.26
N ILE A 1095 22.99 -61.89 -34.59
CA ILE A 1095 24.38 -61.41 -34.39
C ILE A 1095 24.35 -59.89 -34.10
N LYS A 1096 25.38 -59.34 -33.43
CA LYS A 1096 25.35 -58.03 -32.73
C LYS A 1096 26.69 -57.25 -32.80
N LEU A 1097 26.66 -55.90 -32.64
CA LEU A 1097 27.76 -55.01 -32.14
C LEU A 1097 29.03 -54.79 -33.05
N GLU A 1098 29.95 -53.81 -32.86
CA GLU A 1098 30.06 -52.62 -31.97
C GLU A 1098 31.04 -51.48 -32.42
N ASP A 1099 30.80 -50.28 -31.86
CA ASP A 1099 31.70 -49.26 -31.21
C ASP A 1099 32.86 -48.46 -31.90
N SER A 1100 33.15 -47.32 -31.25
CA SER A 1100 34.45 -46.65 -30.97
C SER A 1100 34.72 -45.21 -31.53
N SER A 1101 35.67 -44.52 -30.89
CA SER A 1101 35.98 -43.06 -30.92
C SER A 1101 37.53 -42.87 -30.73
N PRO A 1102 38.16 -41.66 -30.60
CA PRO A 1102 37.77 -40.26 -30.85
C PRO A 1102 38.84 -39.40 -31.63
N LYS A 1103 38.64 -38.05 -31.68
CA LYS A 1103 39.66 -36.95 -31.61
C LYS A 1103 40.39 -36.32 -32.84
N ASP A 1104 40.80 -35.06 -32.59
CA ASP A 1104 41.95 -34.25 -33.08
C ASP A 1104 41.93 -33.37 -34.39
N THR A 1105 41.73 -32.06 -34.16
CA THR A 1105 42.56 -30.87 -34.58
C THR A 1105 42.53 -30.23 -35.99
N ALA A 1106 42.50 -28.87 -35.98
CA ALA A 1106 43.15 -27.89 -36.90
C ALA A 1106 42.35 -27.15 -38.02
N MET A 1107 42.25 -25.81 -37.86
CA MET A 1107 42.51 -24.72 -38.86
C MET A 1107 41.76 -24.66 -40.22
N SER A 1108 41.50 -23.50 -40.84
CA SER A 1108 41.54 -22.07 -40.47
C SER A 1108 40.74 -21.25 -41.52
N SER A 1109 40.30 -20.03 -41.18
CA SER A 1109 39.63 -19.07 -42.10
C SER A 1109 40.61 -18.29 -42.99
N ALA A 1110 40.20 -17.95 -44.22
CA ALA A 1110 40.57 -16.78 -45.07
C ALA A 1110 40.28 -17.07 -46.57
N MET A 1111 40.15 -16.15 -47.53
CA MET A 1111 39.66 -14.74 -47.63
C MET A 1111 39.84 -14.30 -49.12
N LEU A 1112 39.04 -13.34 -49.64
CA LEU A 1112 39.18 -12.70 -50.98
C LEU A 1112 38.89 -13.65 -52.18
N ILE A 1113 38.68 -13.28 -53.46
CA ILE A 1113 38.76 -12.05 -54.33
C ILE A 1113 37.47 -12.09 -55.24
N SER A 1114 36.66 -11.04 -55.49
CA SER A 1114 36.81 -9.89 -56.44
C SER A 1114 36.89 -10.30 -57.93
N ASP A 1115 36.46 -9.57 -58.99
CA ASP A 1115 35.64 -8.34 -59.21
C ASP A 1115 35.14 -8.32 -60.69
N ASP A 1116 34.11 -7.52 -61.01
CA ASP A 1116 33.90 -6.69 -62.24
C ASP A 1116 32.47 -6.08 -62.16
N GLU A 1117 32.15 -4.78 -62.36
CA GLU A 1117 32.57 -3.71 -63.30
C GLU A 1117 32.06 -3.89 -64.76
N THR A 1118 31.59 -2.88 -65.51
CA THR A 1118 31.27 -1.45 -65.21
C THR A 1118 30.23 -0.86 -66.20
N LYS A 1119 29.86 0.42 -65.99
CA LYS A 1119 29.33 1.45 -66.95
C LYS A 1119 27.82 1.49 -67.21
N ASP A 1120 27.13 2.59 -66.89
CA ASP A 1120 27.11 3.98 -67.44
C ASP A 1120 26.08 4.07 -68.60
N ASP A 1121 25.26 5.12 -68.79
CA ASP A 1121 25.00 6.40 -68.08
C ASP A 1121 23.45 6.46 -67.76
N THR A 1122 22.71 7.49 -67.29
CA THR A 1122 22.76 8.97 -67.36
C THR A 1122 22.02 9.58 -66.14
N SER A 1123 22.06 10.90 -65.94
CA SER A 1123 21.46 11.60 -64.78
C SER A 1123 20.77 12.94 -65.14
N MET A 1124 20.21 13.64 -64.12
CA MET A 1124 19.74 15.06 -64.13
C MET A 1124 18.43 15.37 -64.90
N SER A 1125 17.65 16.45 -64.64
CA SER A 1125 17.63 17.53 -63.62
C SER A 1125 16.24 18.24 -63.64
N SER A 1126 15.54 18.52 -62.52
CA SER A 1126 15.48 19.77 -61.70
C SER A 1126 14.78 21.02 -62.29
N TYR A 1127 14.37 21.95 -61.40
CA TYR A 1127 13.63 23.24 -61.56
C TYR A 1127 12.09 23.12 -61.73
N SER A 1128 11.16 23.86 -61.07
CA SER A 1128 11.06 25.20 -60.40
C SER A 1128 10.97 26.41 -61.39
N VAL A 1129 10.22 27.51 -61.21
CA VAL A 1129 10.02 28.47 -60.08
C VAL A 1129 8.79 29.41 -60.31
N LEU A 1130 7.95 29.70 -59.28
CA LEU A 1130 6.97 30.84 -59.14
C LEU A 1130 5.85 31.00 -60.24
N SER A 1131 4.84 31.90 -60.21
CA SER A 1131 4.52 33.11 -59.42
C SER A 1131 3.01 33.49 -59.45
N THR A 1132 2.48 34.19 -58.42
CA THR A 1132 1.36 35.21 -58.38
C THR A 1132 0.03 34.99 -59.15
N GLY A 1133 -1.18 35.36 -58.67
CA GLY A 1133 -1.60 36.15 -57.49
C GLY A 1133 -2.62 37.27 -57.85
N SER A 1134 -3.51 37.67 -56.92
CA SER A 1134 -4.69 38.61 -57.04
C SER A 1134 -6.03 37.94 -57.46
N HIS A 1135 -7.06 37.90 -56.58
CA HIS A 1135 -8.18 38.88 -56.35
C HIS A 1135 -9.16 38.96 -57.54
N GLU A 1136 -10.49 38.91 -57.40
CA GLU A 1136 -11.45 39.02 -56.27
C GLU A 1136 -12.75 38.21 -56.62
N LEU A 1137 -13.86 38.07 -55.87
CA LEU A 1137 -14.48 38.76 -54.71
C LEU A 1137 -15.46 37.79 -53.95
N ASP A 1138 -16.45 38.34 -53.24
CA ASP A 1138 -17.76 37.80 -52.79
C ASP A 1138 -17.89 36.59 -51.80
N ASP A 1139 -17.92 36.96 -50.51
CA ASP A 1139 -19.08 36.85 -49.58
C ASP A 1139 -19.59 35.48 -49.02
N LYS A 1140 -19.54 35.39 -47.68
CA LYS A 1140 -20.38 34.61 -46.72
C LYS A 1140 -20.47 33.07 -46.83
N LEU A 1141 -19.97 32.42 -45.77
CA LEU A 1141 -20.44 31.11 -45.29
C LEU A 1141 -21.03 31.24 -43.87
N GLN A 1142 -22.22 30.70 -43.68
CA GLN A 1142 -22.77 30.30 -42.37
C GLN A 1142 -23.32 28.88 -42.51
N CYS A 1143 -23.28 28.12 -41.42
CA CYS A 1143 -23.76 26.74 -41.37
C CYS A 1143 -25.29 26.69 -41.28
N GLU A 1144 -25.90 25.69 -41.91
CA GLU A 1144 -27.19 25.13 -41.51
C GLU A 1144 -27.28 23.67 -42.01
N ASP A 1145 -28.15 22.88 -41.38
CA ASP A 1145 -28.09 21.41 -41.43
C ASP A 1145 -28.66 20.79 -42.72
N ILE A 1146 -28.23 19.55 -43.03
CA ILE A 1146 -28.83 18.70 -44.06
C ILE A 1146 -29.31 17.41 -43.39
N ALA A 1147 -30.64 17.25 -43.36
CA ALA A 1147 -31.31 16.03 -42.91
C ALA A 1147 -31.39 14.96 -44.01
N GLU A 1148 -31.90 13.79 -43.64
CA GLU A 1148 -32.04 12.61 -44.48
C GLU A 1148 -32.94 12.84 -45.72
N ASP A 1149 -32.43 12.54 -46.93
CA ASP A 1149 -33.20 11.77 -47.93
C ASP A 1149 -32.34 11.32 -49.13
N THR A 1150 -32.33 10.03 -49.49
CA THR A 1150 -31.96 9.55 -50.84
C THR A 1150 -32.59 8.18 -51.14
N VAL A 1151 -33.92 8.17 -51.32
CA VAL A 1151 -34.66 6.97 -51.73
C VAL A 1151 -34.44 6.62 -53.21
N LEU A 1152 -33.96 5.39 -53.48
CA LEU A 1152 -33.87 4.83 -54.84
C LEU A 1152 -35.09 3.97 -55.19
N ILE A 1153 -36.05 4.50 -55.95
CA ILE A 1153 -37.18 3.74 -56.51
C ILE A 1153 -37.28 3.90 -58.03
N ARG A 1154 -36.78 2.87 -58.73
CA ARG A 1154 -37.48 2.01 -59.73
C ARG A 1154 -38.23 2.65 -60.91
N ASN A 1155 -38.15 2.00 -62.07
CA ASN A 1155 -39.15 2.12 -63.14
C ASN A 1155 -39.35 0.77 -63.86
N GLY A 1156 -40.51 0.54 -64.53
CA GLY A 1156 -40.76 -0.70 -65.27
C GLY A 1156 -42.23 -1.00 -65.64
N GLY A 1157 -42.49 -2.18 -66.20
CA GLY A 1157 -43.81 -2.71 -66.58
C GLY A 1157 -44.00 -2.92 -68.10
N PRO A 1158 -45.19 -3.34 -68.60
CA PRO A 1158 -46.41 -3.72 -67.86
C PRO A 1158 -47.04 -5.07 -68.33
N TYR A 1159 -48.10 -5.56 -67.64
CA TYR A 1159 -49.45 -5.83 -68.22
C TYR A 1159 -50.41 -6.56 -67.26
N ALA A 1160 -51.64 -6.03 -67.11
CA ALA A 1160 -52.94 -6.64 -66.69
C ALA A 1160 -53.04 -7.58 -65.43
N GLY A 1161 -54.12 -7.57 -64.63
CA GLY A 1161 -55.38 -6.80 -64.67
C GLY A 1161 -56.31 -7.12 -63.46
N ALA A 1162 -57.44 -6.39 -63.36
CA ALA A 1162 -58.43 -6.34 -62.24
C ALA A 1162 -58.96 -7.69 -61.67
N GLY A 1163 -59.51 -7.77 -60.44
CA GLY A 1163 -59.71 -6.76 -59.37
C GLY A 1163 -60.76 -7.17 -58.29
N HIS A 1164 -61.20 -6.20 -57.45
CA HIS A 1164 -62.32 -6.26 -56.46
C HIS A 1164 -62.11 -6.92 -55.06
N HIS A 1165 -61.63 -6.08 -54.11
CA HIS A 1165 -62.01 -5.91 -52.69
C HIS A 1165 -62.52 -7.07 -51.79
N GLY A 1166 -61.76 -7.31 -50.71
CA GLY A 1166 -62.21 -7.83 -49.40
C GLY A 1166 -61.25 -7.34 -48.29
N LYS A 1167 -61.73 -7.04 -47.08
CA LYS A 1167 -60.90 -6.44 -46.00
C LYS A 1167 -60.18 -7.48 -45.12
N ALA A 1168 -58.86 -7.38 -45.04
CA ALA A 1168 -58.04 -7.76 -43.88
C ALA A 1168 -56.75 -6.92 -43.87
N GLY A 1169 -56.11 -6.73 -42.71
CA GLY A 1169 -54.93 -5.85 -42.58
C GLY A 1169 -53.60 -6.56 -42.87
N LEU A 1170 -52.64 -5.81 -43.40
CA LEU A 1170 -51.22 -6.20 -43.48
C LEU A 1170 -50.46 -5.59 -42.28
N PRO A 1171 -49.67 -6.37 -41.51
CA PRO A 1171 -48.80 -5.83 -40.48
C PRO A 1171 -47.47 -5.33 -41.09
N HIS A 1172 -46.95 -4.21 -40.60
CA HIS A 1172 -45.52 -3.91 -40.71
C HIS A 1172 -44.75 -4.70 -39.65
N SER A 1173 -43.60 -5.25 -40.02
CA SER A 1173 -42.63 -5.85 -39.10
C SER A 1173 -41.24 -5.84 -39.73
N ALA A 1174 -40.40 -4.87 -39.35
CA ALA A 1174 -38.97 -4.89 -39.63
C ALA A 1174 -38.26 -5.72 -38.54
N SER A 1175 -38.45 -7.04 -38.57
CA SER A 1175 -37.84 -7.96 -37.61
C SER A 1175 -36.41 -8.32 -38.03
N ILE A 1176 -35.44 -8.10 -37.14
CA ILE A 1176 -34.04 -8.53 -37.33
C ILE A 1176 -33.99 -10.04 -37.61
N ASP A 1177 -33.25 -10.41 -38.66
CA ASP A 1177 -33.39 -11.70 -39.34
C ASP A 1177 -32.49 -12.77 -38.69
N LYS A 1178 -33.10 -13.74 -38.00
CA LYS A 1178 -32.37 -14.66 -37.09
C LYS A 1178 -31.49 -15.69 -37.79
N ASP A 1179 -31.65 -15.89 -39.10
CA ASP A 1179 -31.00 -16.95 -39.86
C ASP A 1179 -29.77 -16.47 -40.67
N TRP A 1180 -29.49 -15.16 -40.70
CA TRP A 1180 -28.30 -14.62 -41.37
C TRP A 1180 -27.07 -14.75 -40.47
N ALA A 1181 -26.02 -15.46 -40.94
CA ALA A 1181 -24.76 -15.58 -40.20
C ALA A 1181 -23.56 -15.97 -41.08
N ILE A 1182 -22.40 -15.34 -40.86
CA ILE A 1182 -21.15 -15.57 -41.60
C ILE A 1182 -20.08 -16.29 -40.75
N THR A 1183 -19.19 -17.04 -41.40
CA THR A 1183 -18.03 -17.70 -40.76
C THR A 1183 -16.74 -16.88 -40.89
N PHE A 1184 -15.78 -17.11 -39.99
CA PHE A 1184 -14.45 -16.51 -40.08
C PHE A 1184 -13.74 -16.79 -41.41
N LEU A 1185 -13.92 -17.98 -41.98
CA LEU A 1185 -13.32 -18.34 -43.28
C LEU A 1185 -13.91 -17.53 -44.44
N GLN A 1186 -15.20 -17.18 -44.39
CA GLN A 1186 -15.80 -16.28 -45.39
C GLN A 1186 -15.28 -14.86 -45.20
N PHE A 1187 -15.27 -14.34 -43.97
CA PHE A 1187 -14.74 -13.01 -43.65
C PHE A 1187 -13.27 -12.86 -44.10
N LEU A 1188 -12.40 -13.81 -43.75
CA LEU A 1188 -11.00 -13.83 -44.14
C LEU A 1188 -10.84 -13.90 -45.67
N ALA A 1189 -11.60 -14.76 -46.36
CA ALA A 1189 -11.53 -14.89 -47.80
C ALA A 1189 -11.96 -13.61 -48.53
N SER A 1190 -12.99 -12.91 -48.05
CA SER A 1190 -13.42 -11.62 -48.60
C SER A 1190 -12.42 -10.49 -48.32
N VAL A 1191 -11.85 -10.40 -47.11
CA VAL A 1191 -10.81 -9.40 -46.82
C VAL A 1191 -9.56 -9.63 -47.69
N LEU A 1192 -9.20 -10.89 -47.96
CA LEU A 1192 -8.09 -11.25 -48.86
C LEU A 1192 -8.29 -10.87 -50.33
N THR A 1193 -9.50 -10.48 -50.76
CA THR A 1193 -9.71 -9.94 -52.13
C THR A 1193 -9.42 -8.44 -52.25
N GLU A 1194 -9.34 -7.71 -51.14
CA GLU A 1194 -9.17 -6.25 -51.15
C GLU A 1194 -7.80 -5.82 -50.62
N GLN A 1195 -6.91 -5.44 -51.53
CA GLN A 1195 -5.49 -5.26 -51.20
C GLN A 1195 -5.22 -4.09 -50.24
N ALA A 1196 -6.08 -3.08 -50.18
CA ALA A 1196 -5.96 -1.97 -49.21
C ALA A 1196 -6.11 -2.48 -47.76
N LEU A 1197 -7.09 -3.36 -47.50
CA LEU A 1197 -7.30 -3.97 -46.17
C LEU A 1197 -6.16 -4.92 -45.80
N VAL A 1198 -5.68 -5.70 -46.76
CA VAL A 1198 -4.48 -6.56 -46.58
C VAL A 1198 -3.29 -5.72 -46.15
N GLN A 1199 -2.97 -4.64 -46.88
CA GLN A 1199 -1.85 -3.76 -46.55
C GLN A 1199 -1.99 -3.08 -45.18
N TYR A 1200 -3.21 -2.67 -44.78
CA TYR A 1200 -3.43 -2.08 -43.46
C TYR A 1200 -3.17 -3.07 -42.32
N PHE A 1201 -3.66 -4.31 -42.41
CA PHE A 1201 -3.47 -5.29 -41.34
C PHE A 1201 -2.06 -5.94 -41.35
N GLU A 1202 -1.40 -6.01 -42.51
CA GLU A 1202 0.01 -6.44 -42.61
C GLU A 1202 1.01 -5.36 -42.15
N LYS A 1203 0.61 -4.09 -42.07
CA LYS A 1203 1.41 -2.95 -41.59
C LYS A 1203 2.09 -3.29 -40.25
N PRO A 1204 3.44 -3.25 -40.14
CA PRO A 1204 4.13 -3.49 -38.89
C PRO A 1204 3.91 -2.34 -37.92
N VAL A 1205 3.69 -2.64 -36.64
CA VAL A 1205 3.50 -1.62 -35.59
C VAL A 1205 4.74 -1.54 -34.71
N GLU A 1206 5.44 -0.40 -34.75
CA GLU A 1206 6.58 -0.16 -33.86
C GLU A 1206 6.09 0.25 -32.45
N ILE A 1207 6.30 -0.62 -31.46
CA ILE A 1207 5.83 -0.39 -30.09
C ILE A 1207 6.70 0.63 -29.30
N SER A 1208 7.96 0.78 -29.70
CA SER A 1208 8.96 1.70 -29.11
C SER A 1208 8.46 3.15 -28.98
N GLY A 1209 7.85 3.69 -30.05
CA GLY A 1209 7.30 5.04 -30.11
C GLY A 1209 6.10 5.20 -29.20
N ARG A 1210 5.20 4.21 -29.16
CA ARG A 1210 4.02 4.20 -28.27
C ARG A 1210 4.42 4.10 -26.79
N ILE A 1211 5.40 3.27 -26.44
CA ILE A 1211 5.99 3.24 -25.08
C ILE A 1211 6.59 4.61 -24.72
N THR A 1212 7.30 5.24 -25.65
CA THR A 1212 7.92 6.56 -25.46
C THR A 1212 6.87 7.67 -25.25
N ASN A 1213 5.79 7.66 -26.03
CA ASN A 1213 4.66 8.56 -25.86
C ASN A 1213 3.98 8.36 -24.49
N ALA A 1214 3.65 7.12 -24.13
CA ALA A 1214 3.03 6.78 -22.84
C ALA A 1214 3.89 7.22 -21.63
N LYS A 1215 5.22 7.11 -21.72
CA LYS A 1215 6.16 7.66 -20.73
C LYS A 1215 6.11 9.19 -20.66
N ASN A 1216 6.00 9.88 -21.80
CA ASN A 1216 6.01 11.34 -21.85
C ASN A 1216 4.71 11.96 -21.33
N VAL A 1217 3.54 11.45 -21.74
CA VAL A 1217 2.23 11.84 -21.19
C VAL A 1217 2.21 11.73 -19.66
N ARG A 1218 2.79 10.66 -19.10
CA ARG A 1218 2.90 10.47 -17.65
C ARG A 1218 3.91 11.39 -16.96
N LYS A 1219 5.02 11.77 -17.61
CA LYS A 1219 6.00 12.73 -17.05
C LYS A 1219 5.44 14.15 -16.94
N VAL A 1220 4.56 14.57 -17.85
CA VAL A 1220 3.97 15.92 -17.85
C VAL A 1220 2.73 15.99 -16.95
N GLY A 1221 2.12 14.85 -16.62
CA GLY A 1221 0.77 14.74 -16.08
C GLY A 1221 -0.24 14.74 -17.23
N HIS A 1222 -1.35 14.00 -17.06
CA HIS A 1222 -2.30 13.69 -18.14
C HIS A 1222 -2.69 14.92 -18.98
N GLN A 1223 -2.11 15.01 -20.18
CA GLN A 1223 -2.57 15.87 -21.27
C GLN A 1223 -3.16 14.96 -22.33
N HIS A 1224 -4.42 15.20 -22.71
CA HIS A 1224 -4.87 14.82 -24.04
C HIS A 1224 -4.09 15.68 -25.04
N MET A 1225 -3.07 15.09 -25.65
CA MET A 1225 -2.38 15.68 -26.80
C MET A 1225 -3.11 15.26 -28.06
N SER A 1226 -3.27 16.17 -29.00
CA SER A 1226 -3.80 15.85 -30.33
C SER A 1226 -2.69 15.18 -31.15
N LEU A 1227 -3.05 14.29 -32.08
CA LEU A 1227 -2.10 13.69 -33.01
C LEU A 1227 -1.36 14.72 -33.88
N SER A 1228 -1.88 15.95 -34.00
CA SER A 1228 -1.20 17.09 -34.63
C SER A 1228 0.13 17.48 -33.98
N ASP A 1229 0.35 17.19 -32.68
CA ASP A 1229 1.61 17.48 -31.99
C ASP A 1229 2.69 16.39 -32.24
N TYR A 1230 2.34 15.28 -32.90
CA TYR A 1230 3.22 14.14 -33.13
C TYR A 1230 4.30 14.42 -34.18
N GLU A 1231 4.00 15.17 -35.25
CA GLU A 1231 4.97 15.52 -36.29
C GLU A 1231 6.04 16.50 -35.81
N ILE A 1232 5.65 17.46 -34.95
CA ILE A 1232 6.57 18.47 -34.39
C ILE A 1232 7.63 17.78 -33.50
N SER A 1233 7.22 16.75 -32.77
CA SER A 1233 8.03 16.02 -31.78
C SER A 1233 9.17 15.18 -32.38
N LEU A 1234 9.27 15.07 -33.71
CA LEU A 1234 10.33 14.35 -34.43
C LEU A 1234 11.45 15.28 -34.97
N SER A 1235 11.46 16.56 -34.58
CA SER A 1235 12.31 17.60 -35.19
C SER A 1235 13.24 18.39 -34.25
N ASP A 1236 13.45 17.92 -33.01
CA ASP A 1236 14.30 18.52 -31.96
C ASP A 1236 15.19 17.45 -31.26
#